data_AF-A0A537Q115-F1
#
_entry.id   AF-A0A537Q115-F1
#
_cell.length_a   1.000
_cell.length_b   1.000
_cell.length_c   1.000
_cell.angle_alpha   90.00
_cell.angle_beta   90.00
_cell.angle_gamma   90.00
#
_symmetry.space_group_name_H-M   'P 1'
#
loop_
_entity.id
_entity.type
_entity.pdbx_description
1 polymer ?
#
loop_
_entity_poly.entity_id
_entity_poly.type
_entity_poly.pdbx_seq_one_letter_code
_entity_poly.pdbx_strand_id
1 'polypeptide(L)'
;MLARALNHLEEWLIAFLIAAATSLIFVAVLHRYGTVAAIDLSKWADAHGLTLIAAALNNIFVRLSDLDLSWAQELCIYMFVWMAKFGAAYGVRTGIHVGVDVLVNRVSPFARRRVILFSLLCGALFTGTVAAFGAIFVVQMFQTGQVSNDLEAPMWIVYLAVPLGSGLMCFRFLQVAWSFARTGELPHHDAAHVEGVPQTFEPTVPGATTGEAVADPFHPVAPDPASTRKGSPLGLILILAPILILAICLAQTTGFMVLPQGVRAFIVFGLLIALMLTGMPISIALGLTVLTFLFTLTEVPIQSVALKLFTGIERFEIMAVPFFILAGSFLTHGGVAKRMIDFAISLVGHWHGGLALAGVVACAMFALVCGSSVATVVAIGSIVLPEMVRHGYPMHFGAGVITVAGSLGILMLPSIPKIIYAISTNTSIGALFVAGLLPGTLLTVMLCAVTWYLAKTRGYPRVNRATWIESWRAFRRSLWGLMLVVIIIGGIYSGVFTPTEAAAMAAVYSFVVSVYVYKDLKLKDVPRVLLQAANVSAMLLYIITNAVLFSFVLTNENIPHALADWILAQNFGPLGFLLLVNVLLLLAGNFMEPSSIILIMAPILFPAARRLGIDPVHFGITIDVNMEVGLCHPPVGLNLYVASTIARMRIVELTVAVLPWLGTMLVFLVIVTYWPELTLFLPRILGML
;
A
#
# COMPACT_ATOMS: atom_id res chain seq x y z
N MET A 1 -34.92 0.81 -3.67
CA MET A 1 -34.48 -0.24 -4.62
C MET A 1 -33.36 0.26 -5.53
N LEU A 2 -33.51 1.42 -6.19
CA LEU A 2 -32.48 2.02 -7.07
C LEU A 2 -31.09 2.15 -6.42
N ALA A 3 -31.00 2.67 -5.19
CA ALA A 3 -29.71 2.81 -4.49
C ALA A 3 -29.01 1.46 -4.21
N ARG A 4 -29.77 0.39 -3.94
CA ARG A 4 -29.20 -0.95 -3.74
C ARG A 4 -28.73 -1.57 -5.05
N ALA A 5 -29.48 -1.38 -6.14
CA ALA A 5 -29.09 -1.83 -7.47
C ALA A 5 -27.80 -1.12 -7.94
N LEU A 6 -27.69 0.19 -7.71
CA LEU A 6 -26.49 0.96 -8.02
C LEU A 6 -25.26 0.47 -7.24
N ASN A 7 -25.44 0.15 -5.94
CA ASN A 7 -24.37 -0.37 -5.10
C ASN A 7 -23.83 -1.72 -5.61
N HIS A 8 -24.71 -2.65 -5.98
CA HIS A 8 -24.29 -3.93 -6.53
C HIS A 8 -23.65 -3.81 -7.91
N LEU A 9 -24.14 -2.89 -8.74
CA LEU A 9 -23.53 -2.60 -10.03
C LEU A 9 -22.10 -2.07 -9.86
N GLU A 10 -21.88 -1.16 -8.92
CA GLU A 10 -20.55 -0.61 -8.59
C GLU A 10 -19.59 -1.72 -8.11
N GLU A 11 -20.04 -2.57 -7.17
CA GLU A 11 -19.27 -3.70 -6.65
C GLU A 11 -18.91 -4.71 -7.75
N TRP A 12 -19.89 -5.06 -8.59
CA TRP A 12 -19.67 -5.97 -9.70
C TRP A 12 -18.72 -5.39 -10.74
N LEU A 13 -18.89 -4.11 -11.10
CA LEU A 13 -18.06 -3.44 -12.10
C LEU A 13 -16.58 -3.41 -11.67
N ILE A 14 -16.27 -3.00 -10.45
CA ILE A 14 -14.88 -2.90 -10.01
C ILE A 14 -14.21 -4.27 -9.85
N ALA A 15 -14.95 -5.27 -9.35
CA ALA A 15 -14.46 -6.64 -9.26
C ALA A 15 -14.26 -7.28 -10.66
N PHE A 16 -15.14 -6.97 -11.61
CA PHE A 16 -15.02 -7.40 -12.99
C PHE A 16 -13.81 -6.76 -13.67
N LEU A 17 -13.62 -5.45 -13.54
CA LEU A 17 -12.52 -4.72 -14.19
C LEU A 17 -11.16 -5.23 -13.72
N ILE A 18 -10.95 -5.45 -12.41
CA ILE A 18 -9.67 -6.00 -11.93
C ILE A 18 -9.44 -7.43 -12.42
N ALA A 19 -10.49 -8.27 -12.47
CA ALA A 19 -10.40 -9.65 -12.94
C ALA A 19 -10.10 -9.71 -14.45
N ALA A 20 -10.80 -8.89 -15.24
CA ALA A 20 -10.65 -8.80 -16.69
C ALA A 20 -9.25 -8.26 -17.05
N ALA A 21 -8.81 -7.17 -16.42
CA ALA A 21 -7.47 -6.62 -16.60
C ALA A 21 -6.37 -7.65 -16.29
N THR A 22 -6.50 -8.37 -15.17
CA THR A 22 -5.56 -9.42 -14.76
C THR A 22 -5.52 -10.56 -15.76
N SER A 23 -6.70 -11.02 -16.21
CA SER A 23 -6.81 -12.12 -17.18
C SER A 23 -6.26 -11.72 -18.55
N LEU A 24 -6.51 -10.47 -18.97
CA LEU A 24 -6.06 -9.93 -20.23
C LEU A 24 -4.54 -9.87 -20.31
N ILE A 25 -3.87 -9.28 -19.29
CA ILE A 25 -2.41 -9.23 -19.24
C ILE A 25 -1.82 -10.64 -19.13
N PHE A 26 -2.42 -11.52 -18.33
CA PHE A 26 -1.99 -12.92 -18.25
C PHE A 26 -2.03 -13.61 -19.62
N VAL A 27 -3.10 -13.45 -20.39
CA VAL A 27 -3.22 -14.03 -21.74
C VAL A 27 -2.23 -13.39 -22.70
N ALA A 28 -2.05 -12.07 -22.67
CA ALA A 28 -1.08 -11.37 -23.51
C ALA A 28 0.36 -11.83 -23.23
N VAL A 29 0.71 -12.02 -21.95
CA VAL A 29 1.99 -12.58 -21.53
C VAL A 29 2.15 -14.01 -22.04
N LEU A 30 1.18 -14.89 -21.78
CA LEU A 30 1.24 -16.28 -22.26
C LEU A 30 1.35 -16.37 -23.79
N HIS A 31 0.64 -15.51 -24.51
CA HIS A 31 0.73 -15.44 -25.97
C HIS A 31 2.13 -15.01 -26.43
N ARG A 32 2.66 -13.91 -25.89
CA ARG A 32 3.97 -13.40 -26.29
C ARG A 32 5.08 -14.41 -26.01
N TYR A 33 5.15 -14.95 -24.79
CA TYR A 33 6.20 -15.92 -24.43
C TYR A 33 5.95 -17.29 -25.04
N GLY A 34 4.69 -17.71 -25.22
CA GLY A 34 4.34 -18.93 -25.92
C GLY A 34 4.77 -18.90 -27.38
N THR A 35 4.64 -17.74 -28.04
CA THR A 35 5.10 -17.53 -29.43
C THR A 35 6.62 -17.68 -29.53
N VAL A 36 7.37 -16.99 -28.66
CA VAL A 36 8.84 -17.08 -28.63
C VAL A 36 9.32 -18.50 -28.30
N ALA A 37 8.72 -19.13 -27.29
CA ALA A 37 9.07 -20.50 -26.92
C ALA A 37 8.79 -21.49 -28.06
N ALA A 38 7.67 -21.36 -28.76
CA ALA A 38 7.31 -22.25 -29.87
C ALA A 38 8.34 -22.22 -31.00
N ILE A 39 8.85 -21.02 -31.37
CA ILE A 39 9.86 -20.92 -32.43
C ILE A 39 11.24 -21.42 -31.98
N ASP A 40 11.64 -21.14 -30.73
CA ASP A 40 12.94 -21.60 -30.22
C ASP A 40 12.98 -23.11 -30.02
N LEU A 41 11.92 -23.69 -29.47
CA LEU A 41 11.77 -25.15 -29.36
C LEU A 41 11.66 -25.81 -30.73
N SER A 42 11.03 -25.16 -31.72
CA SER A 42 10.98 -25.65 -33.10
C SER A 42 12.37 -25.77 -33.71
N LYS A 43 13.18 -24.69 -33.63
CA LYS A 43 14.57 -24.68 -34.11
C LYS A 43 15.44 -25.70 -33.37
N TRP A 44 15.27 -25.82 -32.06
CA TRP A 44 15.99 -26.82 -31.27
C TRP A 44 15.63 -28.25 -31.67
N ALA A 45 14.33 -28.53 -31.85
CA ALA A 45 13.85 -29.85 -32.26
C ALA A 45 14.38 -30.23 -33.66
N ASP A 46 14.39 -29.27 -34.59
CA ASP A 46 14.93 -29.45 -35.94
C ASP A 46 16.43 -29.78 -35.90
N ALA A 47 17.20 -29.05 -35.07
CA ALA A 47 18.62 -29.30 -34.86
C ALA A 47 18.94 -30.69 -34.26
N HIS A 48 17.98 -31.33 -33.58
CA HIS A 48 18.12 -32.68 -33.01
C HIS A 48 17.46 -33.77 -33.87
N GLY A 49 17.04 -33.47 -35.10
CA GLY A 49 16.42 -34.42 -36.02
C GLY A 49 14.98 -34.80 -35.67
N LEU A 50 14.32 -34.06 -34.76
CA LEU A 50 12.94 -34.28 -34.33
C LEU A 50 11.95 -33.54 -35.25
N THR A 51 11.96 -33.87 -36.54
CA THR A 51 11.26 -33.10 -37.59
C THR A 51 9.74 -32.98 -37.39
N LEU A 52 9.07 -34.03 -36.90
CA LEU A 52 7.64 -33.98 -36.59
C LEU A 52 7.32 -33.01 -35.44
N ILE A 53 8.17 -32.96 -34.42
CA ILE A 53 8.02 -32.06 -33.28
C ILE A 53 8.30 -30.63 -33.71
N ALA A 54 9.35 -30.41 -34.50
CA ALA A 54 9.67 -29.11 -35.08
C ALA A 54 8.51 -28.57 -35.93
N ALA A 55 7.95 -29.40 -36.82
CA ALA A 55 6.81 -29.00 -37.65
C ALA A 55 5.56 -28.66 -36.82
N ALA A 56 5.27 -29.44 -35.77
CA ALA A 56 4.14 -29.17 -34.87
C ALA A 56 4.32 -27.84 -34.11
N LEU A 57 5.52 -27.59 -33.57
CA LEU A 57 5.85 -26.36 -32.86
C LEU A 57 5.86 -25.14 -33.78
N ASN A 58 6.34 -25.29 -35.02
CA ASN A 58 6.27 -24.23 -36.02
C ASN A 58 4.81 -23.89 -36.39
N ASN A 59 3.93 -24.88 -36.48
CA ASN A 59 2.50 -24.63 -36.71
C ASN A 59 1.87 -23.85 -35.55
N ILE A 60 2.23 -24.19 -34.30
CA ILE A 60 1.82 -23.43 -33.11
C ILE A 60 2.33 -22.00 -33.19
N PHE A 61 3.61 -21.80 -33.55
CA PHE A 61 4.19 -20.47 -33.72
C PHE A 61 3.39 -19.64 -34.74
N VAL A 62 3.14 -20.16 -35.95
CA VAL A 62 2.38 -19.44 -36.98
C VAL A 62 0.99 -19.03 -36.46
N ARG A 63 0.25 -19.98 -35.86
CA ARG A 63 -1.09 -19.69 -35.30
C ARG A 63 -1.08 -18.64 -34.19
N LEU A 64 -0.04 -18.64 -33.36
CA LEU A 64 0.10 -17.64 -32.30
C LEU A 64 0.52 -16.29 -32.87
N SER A 65 1.48 -16.26 -33.81
CA SER A 65 1.95 -15.02 -34.45
C SER A 65 0.86 -14.30 -35.25
N ASP A 66 -0.15 -15.01 -35.75
CA ASP A 66 -1.30 -14.41 -36.43
C ASP A 66 -2.24 -13.64 -35.47
N LEU A 67 -2.15 -13.88 -34.15
CA LEU A 67 -2.94 -13.16 -33.15
C LEU A 67 -2.19 -11.91 -32.68
N ASP A 68 -2.73 -10.73 -32.97
CA ASP A 68 -2.21 -9.48 -32.42
C ASP A 68 -2.89 -9.14 -31.09
N LEU A 69 -2.08 -9.02 -30.03
CA LEU A 69 -2.47 -8.63 -28.68
C LEU A 69 -1.70 -7.39 -28.18
N SER A 70 -1.12 -6.60 -29.10
CA SER A 70 -0.47 -5.32 -28.79
C SER A 70 -1.37 -4.39 -27.95
N TRP A 71 -2.65 -4.30 -28.32
CA TRP A 71 -3.69 -3.51 -27.64
C TRP A 71 -4.04 -3.98 -26.22
N ALA A 72 -3.66 -5.19 -25.81
CA ALA A 72 -4.06 -5.77 -24.52
C ALA A 72 -3.53 -4.95 -23.33
N GLN A 73 -2.32 -4.43 -23.46
CA GLN A 73 -1.69 -3.56 -22.47
C GLN A 73 -2.45 -2.24 -22.32
N GLU A 74 -2.77 -1.60 -23.44
CA GLU A 74 -3.49 -0.33 -23.45
C GLU A 74 -4.91 -0.47 -22.90
N LEU A 75 -5.65 -1.52 -23.30
CA LEU A 75 -6.97 -1.79 -22.76
C LEU A 75 -6.95 -2.07 -21.25
N CYS A 76 -5.93 -2.79 -20.76
CA CYS A 76 -5.74 -3.03 -19.33
C CYS A 76 -5.56 -1.73 -18.54
N ILE A 77 -4.78 -0.79 -19.07
CA ILE A 77 -4.60 0.54 -18.46
C ILE A 77 -5.96 1.23 -18.33
N TYR A 78 -6.77 1.20 -19.39
CA TYR A 78 -8.10 1.82 -19.37
C TYR A 78 -9.03 1.15 -18.36
N MET A 79 -9.04 -0.18 -18.30
CA MET A 79 -9.82 -0.91 -17.28
C MET A 79 -9.43 -0.49 -15.86
N PHE A 80 -8.14 -0.27 -15.59
CA PHE A 80 -7.69 0.20 -14.28
C PHE A 80 -8.03 1.66 -13.99
N VAL A 81 -8.00 2.55 -14.98
CA VAL A 81 -8.45 3.93 -14.81
C VAL A 81 -9.93 3.95 -14.39
N TRP A 82 -10.77 3.16 -15.06
CA TRP A 82 -12.17 2.99 -14.67
C TRP A 82 -12.31 2.37 -13.28
N MET A 83 -11.62 1.26 -13.00
CA MET A 83 -11.64 0.60 -11.70
C MET A 83 -11.22 1.55 -10.57
N ALA A 84 -10.18 2.35 -10.78
CA ALA A 84 -9.68 3.30 -9.78
C ALA A 84 -10.70 4.39 -9.46
N LYS A 85 -11.35 4.96 -10.47
CA LYS A 85 -12.31 6.07 -10.26
C LYS A 85 -13.61 5.60 -9.62
N PHE A 86 -14.16 4.45 -10.04
CA PHE A 86 -15.35 3.87 -9.42
C PHE A 86 -15.04 3.24 -8.05
N GLY A 87 -13.88 2.58 -7.92
CA GLY A 87 -13.44 1.99 -6.66
C GLY A 87 -13.16 3.04 -5.58
N ALA A 88 -12.65 4.22 -5.95
CA ALA A 88 -12.48 5.33 -5.01
C ALA A 88 -13.83 5.84 -4.47
N ALA A 89 -14.89 5.89 -5.30
CA ALA A 89 -16.23 6.22 -4.86
C ALA A 89 -16.80 5.15 -3.89
N TYR A 90 -16.55 3.87 -4.20
CA TYR A 90 -16.89 2.76 -3.32
C TYR A 90 -16.16 2.84 -1.97
N GLY A 91 -14.88 3.26 -1.98
CA GLY A 91 -14.08 3.51 -0.79
C GLY A 91 -14.70 4.55 0.15
N VAL A 92 -15.27 5.63 -0.39
CA VAL A 92 -15.96 6.67 0.41
C VAL A 92 -17.16 6.08 1.13
N ARG A 93 -17.93 5.25 0.43
CA ARG A 93 -19.11 4.58 0.98
C ARG A 93 -18.74 3.58 2.07
N THR A 94 -17.64 2.87 1.92
CA THR A 94 -17.22 1.80 2.83
C THR A 94 -16.32 2.27 3.97
N GLY A 95 -15.92 3.55 3.97
CA GLY A 95 -15.09 4.12 5.04
C GLY A 95 -13.64 3.64 5.01
N ILE A 96 -13.16 3.09 3.89
CA ILE A 96 -11.83 2.49 3.80
C ILE A 96 -10.72 3.55 3.61
N HIS A 97 -11.08 4.82 3.45
CA HIS A 97 -10.11 5.90 3.23
C HIS A 97 -9.06 6.05 4.33
N VAL A 98 -7.79 6.06 3.93
CA VAL A 98 -6.65 6.34 4.82
C VAL A 98 -6.59 7.85 5.07
N GLY A 99 -6.95 8.27 6.28
CA GLY A 99 -6.85 9.64 6.79
C GLY A 99 -6.05 9.68 8.10
N VAL A 100 -5.61 10.88 8.50
CA VAL A 100 -4.87 11.09 9.76
C VAL A 100 -5.84 11.48 10.87
N ASP A 101 -6.43 10.50 11.56
CA ASP A 101 -7.52 10.75 12.53
C ASP A 101 -7.04 11.07 13.96
N VAL A 102 -5.73 11.11 14.19
CA VAL A 102 -5.12 11.17 15.54
C VAL A 102 -5.58 12.39 16.33
N LEU A 103 -5.55 13.57 15.72
CA LEU A 103 -5.96 14.83 16.36
C LEU A 103 -7.47 14.96 16.44
N VAL A 104 -8.18 14.45 15.43
CA VAL A 104 -9.65 14.41 15.39
C VAL A 104 -10.20 13.55 16.52
N ASN A 105 -9.52 12.46 16.87
CA ASN A 105 -9.91 11.60 17.98
C ASN A 105 -9.58 12.18 19.37
N ARG A 106 -8.79 13.26 19.45
CA ARG A 106 -8.50 13.97 20.71
C ARG A 106 -9.42 15.15 21.00
N VAL A 107 -10.25 15.59 20.04
CA VAL A 107 -11.17 16.72 20.25
C VAL A 107 -12.50 16.28 20.88
N SER A 108 -13.19 17.23 21.53
CA SER A 108 -14.51 16.96 22.13
C SER A 108 -15.51 16.45 21.07
N PRO A 109 -16.49 15.60 21.44
CA PRO A 109 -17.42 15.00 20.50
C PRO A 109 -18.13 16.01 19.58
N PHE A 110 -18.48 17.17 20.13
CA PHE A 110 -19.10 18.27 19.37
C PHE A 110 -18.15 18.86 18.32
N ALA A 111 -16.90 19.12 18.69
CA ALA A 111 -15.89 19.65 17.79
C ALA A 111 -15.48 18.61 16.73
N ARG A 112 -15.34 17.35 17.13
CA ARG A 112 -15.07 16.20 16.24
C ARG A 112 -16.10 16.13 15.11
N ARG A 113 -17.39 16.23 15.45
CA ARG A 113 -18.47 16.21 14.46
C ARG A 113 -18.33 17.33 13.42
N ARG A 114 -17.97 18.55 13.84
CA ARG A 114 -17.77 19.68 12.92
C ARG A 114 -16.55 19.49 12.01
N VAL A 115 -15.44 18.98 12.55
CA VAL A 115 -14.22 18.70 11.79
C VAL A 115 -14.46 17.62 10.73
N ILE A 116 -15.15 16.54 11.09
CA ILE A 116 -15.51 15.46 10.15
C ILE A 116 -16.44 15.99 9.05
N LEU A 117 -17.47 16.78 9.41
CA LEU A 117 -18.36 17.37 8.41
C LEU A 117 -17.61 18.31 7.46
N PHE A 118 -16.70 19.13 7.98
CA PHE A 118 -15.83 19.98 7.17
C PHE A 118 -15.00 19.13 6.19
N SER A 119 -14.34 18.08 6.69
CA SER A 119 -13.57 17.12 5.88
C SER A 119 -14.40 16.50 4.74
N LEU A 120 -15.62 16.01 5.04
CA LEU A 120 -16.50 15.40 4.04
C LEU A 120 -16.98 16.43 2.99
N LEU A 121 -17.26 17.66 3.40
CA LEU A 121 -17.63 18.75 2.48
C LEU A 121 -16.44 19.18 1.60
N CYS A 122 -15.24 19.24 2.14
CA CYS A 122 -14.01 19.45 1.36
C CYS A 122 -13.79 18.33 0.34
N GLY A 123 -14.05 17.07 0.73
CA GLY A 123 -14.04 15.93 -0.19
C GLY A 123 -15.06 16.06 -1.31
N ALA A 124 -16.30 16.45 -0.99
CA ALA A 124 -17.34 16.70 -1.99
C ALA A 124 -16.96 17.86 -2.93
N LEU A 125 -16.43 18.96 -2.40
CA LEU A 125 -15.97 20.11 -3.18
C LEU A 125 -14.88 19.68 -4.17
N PHE A 126 -13.82 19.05 -3.67
CA PHE A 126 -12.70 18.57 -4.50
C PHE A 126 -13.17 17.67 -5.63
N THR A 127 -13.93 16.62 -5.30
CA THR A 127 -14.38 15.63 -6.27
C THR A 127 -15.39 16.22 -7.26
N GLY A 128 -16.24 17.15 -6.84
CA GLY A 128 -17.11 17.92 -7.73
C GLY A 128 -16.32 18.81 -8.69
N THR A 129 -15.28 19.48 -8.22
CA THR A 129 -14.39 20.28 -9.07
C THR A 129 -13.66 19.41 -10.10
N VAL A 130 -13.08 18.27 -9.67
CA VAL A 130 -12.45 17.31 -10.58
C VAL A 130 -13.46 16.75 -11.60
N ALA A 131 -14.72 16.52 -11.19
CA ALA A 131 -15.75 16.06 -12.10
C ALA A 131 -16.07 17.10 -13.18
N ALA A 132 -16.17 18.38 -12.81
CA ALA A 132 -16.43 19.47 -13.75
C ALA A 132 -15.28 19.64 -14.75
N PHE A 133 -14.02 19.70 -14.30
CA PHE A 133 -12.86 19.77 -15.19
C PHE A 133 -12.72 18.54 -16.07
N GLY A 134 -13.00 17.35 -15.51
CA GLY A 134 -13.03 16.11 -16.27
C GLY A 134 -14.05 16.14 -17.40
N ALA A 135 -15.25 16.69 -17.16
CA ALA A 135 -16.27 16.81 -18.19
C ALA A 135 -15.85 17.76 -19.33
N ILE A 136 -15.24 18.90 -18.98
CA ILE A 136 -14.70 19.85 -19.96
C ILE A 136 -13.62 19.16 -20.82
N PHE A 137 -12.71 18.43 -20.18
CA PHE A 137 -11.63 17.71 -20.87
C PHE A 137 -12.18 16.62 -21.80
N VAL A 138 -13.19 15.86 -21.38
CA VAL A 138 -13.85 14.84 -22.22
C VAL A 138 -14.47 15.47 -23.47
N VAL A 139 -15.15 16.61 -23.34
CA VAL A 139 -15.71 17.34 -24.49
C VAL A 139 -14.60 17.80 -25.44
N GLN A 140 -13.48 18.29 -24.91
CA GLN A 140 -12.32 18.66 -25.71
C GLN A 140 -11.77 17.45 -26.48
N MET A 141 -11.60 16.31 -25.82
CA MET A 141 -11.12 15.07 -26.44
C MET A 141 -12.06 14.58 -27.55
N PHE A 142 -13.38 14.66 -27.32
CA PHE A 142 -14.39 14.36 -28.33
C PHE A 142 -14.28 15.28 -29.56
N GLN A 143 -14.08 16.58 -29.34
CA GLN A 143 -13.91 17.56 -30.43
C GLN A 143 -12.61 17.35 -31.21
N THR A 144 -11.52 16.98 -30.54
CA THR A 144 -10.22 16.73 -31.20
C THR A 144 -10.17 15.43 -31.98
N GLY A 145 -11.10 14.50 -31.75
CA GLY A 145 -11.11 13.19 -32.40
C GLY A 145 -9.90 12.31 -32.06
N GLN A 146 -9.21 12.58 -30.95
CA GLN A 146 -8.02 11.83 -30.56
C GLN A 146 -8.36 10.37 -30.26
N VAL A 147 -7.58 9.47 -30.86
CA VAL A 147 -7.64 8.03 -30.65
C VAL A 147 -6.38 7.55 -29.95
N SER A 148 -6.52 6.43 -29.25
CA SER A 148 -5.42 5.68 -28.64
C SER A 148 -4.50 5.04 -29.70
N ASN A 149 -3.29 4.66 -29.29
CA ASN A 149 -2.26 4.26 -30.25
C ASN A 149 -2.48 2.85 -30.80
N ASP A 150 -2.82 1.90 -29.94
CA ASP A 150 -2.90 0.48 -30.31
C ASP A 150 -4.35 0.03 -30.49
N LEU A 151 -5.25 0.45 -29.60
CA LEU A 151 -6.67 0.09 -29.63
C LEU A 151 -7.45 0.92 -30.65
N GLU A 152 -6.89 2.05 -31.11
CA GLU A 152 -7.55 3.08 -31.92
C GLU A 152 -8.90 3.54 -31.32
N ALA A 153 -9.09 3.30 -30.02
CA ALA A 153 -10.28 3.67 -29.29
C ALA A 153 -10.32 5.19 -29.06
N PRO A 154 -11.50 5.83 -29.16
CA PRO A 154 -11.65 7.24 -28.86
C PRO A 154 -11.28 7.57 -27.41
N MET A 155 -10.32 8.47 -27.22
CA MET A 155 -9.80 8.81 -25.89
C MET A 155 -10.85 9.43 -24.96
N TRP A 156 -11.89 10.06 -25.51
CA TRP A 156 -12.99 10.61 -24.72
C TRP A 156 -13.74 9.54 -23.92
N ILE A 157 -13.79 8.28 -24.39
CA ILE A 157 -14.40 7.16 -23.66
C ILE A 157 -13.54 6.81 -22.45
N VAL A 158 -12.22 6.72 -22.63
CA VAL A 158 -11.27 6.45 -21.54
C VAL A 158 -11.40 7.53 -20.47
N TYR A 159 -11.40 8.79 -20.89
CA TYR A 159 -11.44 9.93 -19.98
C TYR A 159 -12.80 10.17 -19.32
N LEU A 160 -13.87 9.57 -19.85
CA LEU A 160 -15.21 9.62 -19.25
C LEU A 160 -15.23 9.02 -17.82
N ALA A 161 -14.31 8.11 -17.50
CA ALA A 161 -14.14 7.56 -16.17
C ALA A 161 -13.98 8.63 -15.08
N VAL A 162 -13.35 9.77 -15.41
CA VAL A 162 -13.03 10.83 -14.45
C VAL A 162 -14.24 11.66 -14.03
N PRO A 163 -15.01 12.28 -14.94
CA PRO A 163 -16.23 12.99 -14.54
C PRO A 163 -17.25 12.05 -13.89
N LEU A 164 -17.42 10.83 -14.41
CA LEU A 164 -18.37 9.87 -13.85
C LEU A 164 -17.95 9.40 -12.46
N GLY A 165 -16.72 8.91 -12.30
CA GLY A 165 -16.26 8.41 -11.01
C GLY A 165 -16.08 9.51 -9.97
N SER A 166 -15.55 10.69 -10.34
CA SER A 166 -15.42 11.82 -9.41
C SER A 166 -16.79 12.41 -9.05
N GLY A 167 -17.74 12.45 -10.00
CA GLY A 167 -19.13 12.85 -9.73
C GLY A 167 -19.84 11.88 -8.78
N LEU A 168 -19.66 10.57 -8.99
CA LEU A 168 -20.16 9.55 -8.07
C LEU A 168 -19.52 9.69 -6.69
N MET A 169 -18.20 9.91 -6.62
CA MET A 169 -17.48 10.12 -5.36
C MET A 169 -17.97 11.37 -4.62
N CYS A 170 -18.24 12.48 -5.33
CA CYS A 170 -18.87 13.68 -4.77
C CYS A 170 -20.24 13.36 -4.16
N PHE A 171 -21.08 12.63 -4.90
CA PHE A 171 -22.37 12.16 -4.39
C PHE A 171 -22.20 11.29 -3.13
N ARG A 172 -21.21 10.39 -3.09
CA ARG A 172 -20.93 9.55 -1.90
C ARG A 172 -20.46 10.39 -0.71
N PHE A 173 -19.60 11.39 -0.91
CA PHE A 173 -19.20 12.30 0.17
C PHE A 173 -20.40 13.06 0.74
N LEU A 174 -21.28 13.59 -0.12
CA LEU A 174 -22.50 14.26 0.32
C LEU A 174 -23.46 13.30 1.03
N GLN A 175 -23.59 12.07 0.54
CA GLN A 175 -24.39 11.02 1.16
C GLN A 175 -23.87 10.68 2.57
N VAL A 176 -22.56 10.48 2.71
CA VAL A 176 -21.91 10.19 4.00
C VAL A 176 -22.00 11.39 4.94
N ALA A 177 -21.78 12.61 4.45
CA ALA A 177 -21.94 13.84 5.23
C ALA A 177 -23.36 14.00 5.76
N TRP A 178 -24.36 13.72 4.93
CA TRP A 178 -25.77 13.77 5.31
C TRP A 178 -26.13 12.71 6.34
N SER A 179 -25.67 11.47 6.13
CA SER A 179 -25.87 10.37 7.08
C SER A 179 -25.24 10.71 8.43
N PHE A 180 -23.97 11.09 8.43
CA PHE A 180 -23.21 11.46 9.62
C PHE A 180 -23.82 12.69 10.32
N ALA A 181 -24.32 13.68 9.56
CA ALA A 181 -25.02 14.82 10.12
C ALA A 181 -26.33 14.42 10.83
N ARG A 182 -26.94 13.28 10.51
CA ARG A 182 -28.17 12.79 11.17
C ARG A 182 -27.89 11.80 12.28
N THR A 183 -27.06 10.80 12.03
CA THR A 183 -26.81 9.68 12.94
C THR A 183 -25.62 9.90 13.87
N GLY A 184 -24.66 10.75 13.47
CA GLY A 184 -23.38 10.89 14.18
C GLY A 184 -22.42 9.72 13.96
N GLU A 185 -22.79 8.76 13.11
CA GLU A 185 -22.01 7.54 12.82
C GLU A 185 -21.40 7.62 11.42
N LEU A 186 -20.10 7.35 11.34
CA LEU A 186 -19.38 7.21 10.07
C LEU A 186 -19.52 5.78 9.54
N PRO A 187 -19.42 5.58 8.21
CA PRO A 187 -19.24 4.24 7.66
C PRO A 187 -18.03 3.58 8.33
N HIS A 188 -18.23 2.45 9.00
CA HIS A 188 -17.17 1.78 9.73
C HIS A 188 -16.14 1.21 8.77
N HIS A 189 -14.87 1.56 8.97
CA HIS A 189 -13.75 0.84 8.38
C HIS A 189 -13.70 -0.54 9.04
N ASP A 190 -14.17 -1.58 8.37
CA ASP A 190 -14.08 -2.95 8.88
C ASP A 190 -12.65 -3.49 8.64
N ALA A 191 -11.64 -2.85 9.22
CA ALA A 191 -10.27 -3.37 9.25
C ALA A 191 -10.14 -4.61 10.13
N ALA A 192 -11.09 -4.79 11.06
CA ALA A 192 -11.05 -5.77 12.13
C ALA A 192 -12.00 -6.96 11.92
N HIS A 193 -12.82 -6.99 10.87
CA HIS A 193 -13.61 -8.18 10.54
C HIS A 193 -12.69 -9.24 9.90
N VAL A 194 -11.99 -9.97 10.76
CA VAL A 194 -11.31 -11.21 10.39
C VAL A 194 -12.36 -12.30 10.31
N GLU A 195 -12.58 -12.81 9.11
CA GLU A 195 -13.53 -13.89 8.86
C GLU A 195 -13.14 -15.12 9.72
N GLY A 196 -14.01 -15.49 10.67
CA GLY A 196 -13.77 -16.60 11.60
C GLY A 196 -13.41 -16.23 13.05
N VAL A 197 -13.34 -14.94 13.41
CA VAL A 197 -13.19 -14.49 14.81
C VAL A 197 -14.52 -13.90 15.31
N PRO A 198 -15.21 -14.53 16.28
CA PRO A 198 -16.43 -13.97 16.87
C PRO A 198 -16.16 -12.60 17.50
N GLN A 199 -17.02 -11.63 17.19
CA GLN A 199 -16.91 -10.25 17.70
C GLN A 199 -17.12 -10.15 19.21
N THR A 200 -17.69 -11.17 19.86
CA THR A 200 -17.91 -11.24 21.30
C THR A 200 -17.26 -12.50 21.86
N PHE A 201 -16.20 -12.30 22.64
CA PHE A 201 -15.72 -13.32 23.58
C PHE A 201 -15.64 -12.60 24.92
N GLU A 202 -16.64 -12.81 25.77
CA GLU A 202 -16.56 -12.40 27.18
C GLU A 202 -15.43 -13.21 27.82
N PRO A 203 -14.39 -12.55 28.38
CA PRO A 203 -13.37 -13.28 29.10
C PRO A 203 -14.01 -13.84 30.38
N THR A 204 -14.21 -15.15 30.44
CA THR A 204 -14.46 -15.84 31.70
C THR A 204 -13.14 -15.86 32.48
N VAL A 205 -12.90 -14.81 33.26
CA VAL A 205 -11.89 -14.82 34.31
C VAL A 205 -12.43 -15.68 35.46
N PRO A 206 -11.78 -16.77 35.87
CA PRO A 206 -12.19 -17.51 37.05
C PRO A 206 -12.06 -16.59 38.27
N GLY A 207 -13.20 -16.16 38.85
CA GLY A 207 -13.25 -15.35 40.07
C GLY A 207 -13.85 -13.95 39.94
N ALA A 208 -14.33 -13.51 38.77
CA ALA A 208 -15.07 -12.26 38.67
C ALA A 208 -16.54 -12.46 39.06
N THR A 209 -16.97 -11.82 40.14
CA THR A 209 -18.36 -11.82 40.60
C THR A 209 -19.27 -11.14 39.57
N THR A 210 -20.36 -11.82 39.23
CA THR A 210 -21.43 -11.35 38.36
C THR A 210 -21.98 -10.00 38.83
N GLY A 211 -21.70 -8.91 38.10
CA GLY A 211 -22.34 -7.62 38.37
C GLY A 211 -21.61 -6.38 37.86
N GLU A 212 -20.30 -6.43 37.59
CA GLU A 212 -19.58 -5.26 37.08
C GLU A 212 -19.50 -5.29 35.56
N ALA A 213 -20.27 -4.40 34.92
CA ALA A 213 -20.16 -4.12 33.49
C ALA A 213 -18.76 -3.58 33.19
N VAL A 214 -17.88 -4.45 32.67
CA VAL A 214 -16.58 -4.04 32.13
C VAL A 214 -16.89 -3.15 30.93
N ALA A 215 -16.57 -1.87 31.04
CA ALA A 215 -16.73 -0.90 29.96
C ALA A 215 -16.06 -1.43 28.68
N ASP A 216 -16.82 -1.50 27.60
CA ASP A 216 -16.32 -1.84 26.27
C ASP A 216 -15.24 -0.82 25.85
N PRO A 217 -13.98 -1.23 25.66
CA PRO A 217 -12.91 -0.31 25.27
C PRO A 217 -12.99 0.14 23.80
N PHE A 218 -13.89 -0.45 23.00
CA PHE A 218 -14.05 -0.15 21.56
C PHE A 218 -15.20 0.80 21.26
N HIS A 219 -16.10 1.04 22.22
CA HIS A 219 -17.11 2.10 22.14
C HIS A 219 -16.73 3.26 23.06
N PRO A 220 -16.70 4.51 22.58
CA PRO A 220 -16.54 5.65 23.47
C PRO A 220 -17.70 5.64 24.48
N VAL A 221 -17.37 5.71 25.78
CA VAL A 221 -18.33 5.93 26.86
C VAL A 221 -19.24 7.09 26.45
N ALA A 222 -20.55 6.88 26.46
CA ALA A 222 -21.53 7.92 26.15
C ALA A 222 -21.18 9.17 26.99
N PRO A 223 -20.94 10.33 26.38
CA PRO A 223 -20.44 11.47 27.12
C PRO A 223 -21.50 11.94 28.12
N ASP A 224 -21.06 12.22 29.35
CA ASP A 224 -21.87 12.93 30.34
C ASP A 224 -22.43 14.21 29.69
N PRO A 225 -23.77 14.35 29.58
CA PRO A 225 -24.43 15.46 28.90
C PRO A 225 -24.03 16.83 29.47
N ALA A 226 -23.52 16.90 30.71
CA ALA A 226 -23.10 18.15 31.34
C ALA A 226 -21.73 18.68 30.87
N SER A 227 -20.86 17.84 30.27
CA SER A 227 -19.50 18.24 29.82
C SER A 227 -19.45 18.74 28.36
N THR A 228 -20.59 18.72 27.66
CA THR A 228 -20.73 18.73 26.19
C THR A 228 -20.65 20.09 25.49
N ARG A 229 -20.49 21.22 26.20
CA ARG A 229 -20.61 22.56 25.60
C ARG A 229 -19.33 23.40 25.51
N LYS A 230 -18.20 22.96 26.08
CA LYS A 230 -16.94 23.71 25.89
C LYS A 230 -16.34 23.37 24.52
N GLY A 231 -16.43 24.32 23.59
CA GLY A 231 -15.71 24.24 22.32
C GLY A 231 -14.22 24.04 22.58
N SER A 232 -13.67 22.93 22.10
CA SER A 232 -12.22 22.73 22.17
C SER A 232 -11.56 23.71 21.18
N PRO A 233 -10.60 24.55 21.60
CA PRO A 233 -9.90 25.45 20.69
C PRO A 233 -9.23 24.67 19.56
N LEU A 234 -8.80 23.44 19.82
CA LEU A 234 -8.16 22.57 18.84
C LEU A 234 -9.08 22.23 17.65
N GLY A 235 -10.37 21.95 17.90
CA GLY A 235 -11.29 21.65 16.80
C GLY A 235 -11.63 22.87 15.93
N LEU A 236 -11.61 24.06 16.50
CA LEU A 236 -11.74 25.31 15.73
C LEU A 236 -10.48 25.57 14.90
N ILE A 237 -9.30 25.36 15.48
CA ILE A 237 -8.01 25.49 14.78
C ILE A 237 -7.93 24.54 13.58
N LEU A 238 -8.36 23.28 13.74
CA LEU A 238 -8.36 22.30 12.64
C LEU A 238 -9.20 22.75 11.44
N ILE A 239 -10.27 23.51 11.65
CA ILE A 239 -11.12 24.02 10.56
C ILE A 239 -10.58 25.36 10.04
N LEU A 240 -10.18 26.27 10.93
CA LEU A 240 -9.74 27.62 10.54
C LEU A 240 -8.37 27.64 9.87
N ALA A 241 -7.44 26.76 10.25
CA ALA A 241 -6.10 26.72 9.67
C ALA A 241 -6.11 26.53 8.14
N PRO A 242 -6.76 25.50 7.57
CA PRO A 242 -6.80 25.35 6.11
C PRO A 242 -7.56 26.50 5.43
N ILE A 243 -8.62 27.03 6.05
CA ILE A 243 -9.39 28.17 5.51
C ILE A 243 -8.54 29.44 5.47
N LEU A 244 -7.78 29.71 6.53
CA LEU A 244 -6.91 30.89 6.62
C LEU A 244 -5.77 30.81 5.60
N ILE A 245 -5.15 29.63 5.45
CA ILE A 245 -4.11 29.42 4.44
C ILE A 245 -4.69 29.61 3.03
N LEU A 246 -5.89 29.09 2.76
CA LEU A 246 -6.59 29.32 1.50
C LEU A 246 -6.90 30.82 1.27
N ALA A 247 -7.31 31.55 2.30
CA ALA A 247 -7.56 32.99 2.22
C ALA A 247 -6.28 33.78 1.91
N ILE A 248 -5.13 33.39 2.49
CA ILE A 248 -3.81 33.96 2.16
C ILE A 248 -3.48 33.72 0.69
N CYS A 249 -3.72 32.50 0.18
CA CYS A 249 -3.49 32.18 -1.22
C CYS A 249 -4.36 33.02 -2.15
N LEU A 250 -5.66 33.18 -1.83
CA LEU A 250 -6.59 34.02 -2.60
C LEU A 250 -6.21 35.51 -2.56
N ALA A 251 -5.69 36.01 -1.43
CA ALA A 251 -5.21 37.38 -1.32
C ALA A 251 -3.98 37.65 -2.22
N GLN A 252 -3.18 36.62 -2.51
CA GLN A 252 -2.14 36.74 -3.53
C GLN A 252 -2.73 36.88 -4.92
N THR A 253 -3.70 36.03 -5.29
CA THR A 253 -4.32 36.07 -6.63
C THR A 253 -5.01 37.40 -6.92
N THR A 254 -5.62 38.02 -5.91
CA THR A 254 -6.27 39.33 -6.05
C THR A 254 -5.30 40.51 -6.07
N GLY A 255 -3.98 40.27 -6.00
CA GLY A 255 -2.94 41.28 -6.02
C GLY A 255 -2.78 42.04 -4.71
N PHE A 256 -3.41 41.59 -3.61
CA PHE A 256 -3.33 42.24 -2.30
C PHE A 256 -1.98 41.99 -1.60
N MET A 257 -1.29 40.89 -1.93
CA MET A 257 0.00 40.51 -1.37
C MET A 257 0.84 39.72 -2.39
N VAL A 258 2.17 39.91 -2.43
CA VAL A 258 3.08 39.09 -3.25
C VAL A 258 3.90 38.19 -2.33
N LEU A 259 3.73 36.87 -2.43
CA LEU A 259 4.47 35.92 -1.60
C LEU A 259 5.79 35.52 -2.27
N PRO A 260 6.94 35.60 -1.56
CA PRO A 260 8.20 35.07 -2.04
C PRO A 260 8.11 33.56 -2.32
N GLN A 261 8.91 33.06 -3.27
CA GLN A 261 8.93 31.65 -3.67
C GLN A 261 9.10 30.68 -2.49
N GLY A 262 10.00 31.00 -1.54
CA GLY A 262 10.19 30.19 -0.32
C GLY A 262 8.92 30.11 0.54
N VAL A 263 8.18 31.22 0.67
CA VAL A 263 6.93 31.28 1.43
C VAL A 263 5.82 30.50 0.74
N ARG A 264 5.76 30.53 -0.61
CA ARG A 264 4.83 29.72 -1.41
C ARG A 264 5.03 28.22 -1.15
N ALA A 265 6.29 27.76 -1.06
CA ALA A 265 6.60 26.38 -0.71
C ALA A 265 6.09 26.01 0.69
N PHE A 266 6.36 26.83 1.72
CA PHE A 266 5.86 26.60 3.07
C PHE A 266 4.33 26.61 3.15
N ILE A 267 3.66 27.44 2.35
CA ILE A 267 2.20 27.49 2.28
C ILE A 267 1.63 26.21 1.68
N VAL A 268 2.24 25.66 0.63
CA VAL A 268 1.81 24.38 0.02
C VAL A 268 1.88 23.25 1.04
N PHE A 269 3.00 23.10 1.76
CA PHE A 269 3.13 22.08 2.80
C PHE A 269 2.25 22.36 4.01
N GLY A 270 2.15 23.63 4.42
CA GLY A 270 1.29 24.06 5.53
C GLY A 270 -0.17 23.75 5.27
N LEU A 271 -0.65 23.99 4.04
CA LEU A 271 -2.01 23.65 3.62
C LEU A 271 -2.22 22.14 3.61
N LEU A 272 -1.31 21.38 3.01
CA LEU A 272 -1.38 19.92 2.98
C LEU A 272 -1.47 19.33 4.39
N ILE A 273 -0.57 19.74 5.28
CA ILE A 273 -0.56 19.30 6.67
C ILE A 273 -1.87 19.74 7.35
N ALA A 274 -2.28 21.01 7.23
CA ALA A 274 -3.51 21.49 7.86
C ALA A 274 -4.75 20.70 7.42
N LEU A 275 -4.87 20.37 6.13
CA LEU A 275 -5.95 19.54 5.60
C LEU A 275 -5.86 18.10 6.12
N MET A 276 -4.67 17.49 6.14
CA MET A 276 -4.51 16.13 6.66
C MET A 276 -4.87 16.02 8.14
N LEU A 277 -4.52 17.02 8.95
CA LEU A 277 -4.84 17.03 10.39
C LEU A 277 -6.35 17.08 10.67
N THR A 278 -7.20 17.40 9.67
CA THR A 278 -8.66 17.32 9.81
C THR A 278 -9.20 15.89 9.69
N GLY A 279 -8.35 14.87 9.51
CA GLY A 279 -8.77 13.48 9.30
C GLY A 279 -9.42 13.24 7.94
N MET A 280 -9.17 14.10 6.94
CA MET A 280 -9.63 13.83 5.58
C MET A 280 -8.72 12.81 4.88
N PRO A 281 -9.22 12.07 3.87
CA PRO A 281 -8.40 11.13 3.13
C PRO A 281 -7.18 11.82 2.52
N ILE A 282 -5.99 11.20 2.61
CA ILE A 282 -4.72 11.82 2.16
C ILE A 282 -4.80 12.23 0.68
N SER A 283 -5.42 11.41 -0.16
CA SER A 283 -5.64 11.73 -1.58
C SER A 283 -6.41 13.03 -1.78
N ILE A 284 -7.41 13.32 -0.94
CA ILE A 284 -8.23 14.54 -1.00
C ILE A 284 -7.41 15.73 -0.53
N ALA A 285 -6.63 15.58 0.55
CA ALA A 285 -5.74 16.64 1.04
C ALA A 285 -4.69 17.04 -0.01
N LEU A 286 -4.05 16.05 -0.64
CA LEU A 286 -3.12 16.26 -1.76
C LEU A 286 -3.80 16.98 -2.93
N GLY A 287 -4.95 16.46 -3.37
CA GLY A 287 -5.70 17.02 -4.49
C GLY A 287 -6.17 18.45 -4.25
N LEU A 288 -6.73 18.75 -3.07
CA LEU A 288 -7.14 20.10 -2.69
C LEU A 288 -5.96 21.06 -2.62
N THR A 289 -4.83 20.63 -2.04
CA THR A 289 -3.62 21.44 -2.00
C THR A 289 -3.17 21.81 -3.42
N VAL A 290 -3.18 20.85 -4.34
CA VAL A 290 -2.87 21.08 -5.75
C VAL A 290 -3.87 22.03 -6.40
N LEU A 291 -5.18 21.82 -6.24
CA LEU A 291 -6.18 22.70 -6.84
C LEU A 291 -6.07 24.13 -6.30
N THR A 292 -5.93 24.29 -4.99
CA THR A 292 -5.69 25.60 -4.37
C THR A 292 -4.47 26.25 -5.01
N PHE A 293 -3.35 25.54 -5.08
CA PHE A 293 -2.13 26.05 -5.67
C PHE A 293 -2.31 26.49 -7.12
N LEU A 294 -2.92 25.64 -7.96
CA LEU A 294 -3.11 25.92 -9.38
C LEU A 294 -4.02 27.11 -9.65
N PHE A 295 -5.09 27.29 -8.87
CA PHE A 295 -6.03 28.40 -9.06
C PHE A 295 -5.59 29.72 -8.43
N THR A 296 -4.61 29.70 -7.53
CA THR A 296 -4.26 30.89 -6.75
C THR A 296 -2.80 31.31 -6.85
N LEU A 297 -1.89 30.35 -6.93
CA LEU A 297 -0.47 30.60 -6.84
C LEU A 297 0.25 30.44 -8.19
N THR A 298 -0.40 29.95 -9.25
CA THR A 298 0.26 29.71 -10.56
C THR A 298 -0.49 30.31 -11.74
N GLU A 299 0.26 30.50 -12.83
CA GLU A 299 -0.28 30.80 -14.16
C GLU A 299 -0.29 29.56 -15.07
N VAL A 300 -0.14 28.34 -14.53
CA VAL A 300 -0.11 27.12 -15.34
C VAL A 300 -1.45 26.94 -16.04
N PRO A 301 -1.48 26.75 -17.37
CA PRO A 301 -2.72 26.57 -18.10
C PRO A 301 -3.52 25.39 -17.53
N ILE A 302 -4.81 25.61 -17.27
CA ILE A 302 -5.72 24.61 -16.71
C ILE A 302 -5.76 23.34 -17.58
N GLN A 303 -5.56 23.47 -18.89
CA GLN A 303 -5.50 22.35 -19.83
C GLN A 303 -4.30 21.43 -19.55
N SER A 304 -3.15 21.99 -19.15
CA SER A 304 -1.98 21.22 -18.76
C SER A 304 -2.21 20.44 -17.47
N VAL A 305 -2.97 21.01 -16.54
CA VAL A 305 -3.37 20.34 -15.29
C VAL A 305 -4.30 19.19 -15.57
N ALA A 306 -5.33 19.42 -16.38
CA ALA A 306 -6.27 18.40 -16.82
C ALA A 306 -5.47 17.24 -17.42
N LEU A 307 -4.66 17.47 -18.45
CA LEU A 307 -3.84 16.43 -19.07
C LEU A 307 -2.98 15.63 -18.06
N LYS A 308 -2.37 16.28 -17.06
CA LYS A 308 -1.52 15.63 -16.05
C LYS A 308 -2.31 14.80 -15.02
N LEU A 309 -3.55 15.18 -14.72
CA LEU A 309 -4.47 14.33 -13.93
C LEU A 309 -4.72 12.97 -14.59
N PHE A 310 -4.59 12.91 -15.92
CA PHE A 310 -4.88 11.72 -16.71
C PHE A 310 -3.63 10.89 -17.01
N THR A 311 -2.58 11.52 -17.55
CA THR A 311 -1.34 10.81 -17.93
C THR A 311 -0.58 10.24 -16.72
N GLY A 312 -0.85 10.72 -15.51
CA GLY A 312 -0.28 10.19 -14.28
C GLY A 312 -0.72 8.76 -13.93
N ILE A 313 -1.89 8.31 -14.41
CA ILE A 313 -2.45 6.97 -14.12
C ILE A 313 -2.15 5.98 -15.26
N GLU A 314 -1.86 6.50 -16.46
CA GLU A 314 -1.63 5.69 -17.67
C GLU A 314 -0.27 4.98 -17.71
N ARG A 315 0.55 5.10 -16.66
CA ARG A 315 1.86 4.44 -16.61
C ARG A 315 1.71 2.95 -16.37
N PHE A 316 2.30 2.16 -17.27
CA PHE A 316 2.22 0.70 -17.24
C PHE A 316 2.72 0.10 -15.92
N GLU A 317 3.73 0.70 -15.32
CA GLU A 317 4.37 0.25 -14.08
C GLU A 317 3.44 0.36 -12.87
N ILE A 318 2.49 1.31 -12.88
CA ILE A 318 1.53 1.51 -11.80
C ILE A 318 0.58 0.30 -11.68
N MET A 319 0.31 -0.41 -12.78
CA MET A 319 -0.58 -1.57 -12.81
C MET A 319 -0.04 -2.78 -12.04
N ALA A 320 1.27 -2.85 -11.82
CA ALA A 320 1.88 -3.90 -10.99
C ALA A 320 1.29 -3.89 -9.57
N VAL A 321 0.92 -2.70 -9.05
CA VAL A 321 0.40 -2.53 -7.69
C VAL A 321 -0.94 -3.27 -7.51
N PRO A 322 -2.00 -3.01 -8.31
CA PRO A 322 -3.23 -3.79 -8.25
C PRO A 322 -3.05 -5.30 -8.40
N PHE A 323 -2.18 -5.75 -9.30
CA PHE A 323 -1.92 -7.17 -9.50
C PHE A 323 -1.27 -7.83 -8.28
N PHE A 324 -0.26 -7.18 -7.67
CA PHE A 324 0.34 -7.70 -6.44
C PHE A 324 -0.62 -7.66 -5.25
N ILE A 325 -1.46 -6.63 -5.13
CA ILE A 325 -2.52 -6.57 -4.11
C ILE A 325 -3.49 -7.73 -4.31
N LEU A 326 -3.89 -8.02 -5.55
CA LEU A 326 -4.77 -9.13 -5.86
C LEU A 326 -4.12 -10.49 -5.54
N ALA A 327 -2.86 -10.68 -5.92
CA ALA A 327 -2.09 -11.88 -5.57
C ALA A 327 -2.04 -12.08 -4.04
N GLY A 328 -1.63 -11.05 -3.30
CA GLY A 328 -1.58 -11.06 -1.84
C GLY A 328 -2.95 -11.35 -1.20
N SER A 329 -4.03 -10.81 -1.74
CA SER A 329 -5.39 -11.06 -1.28
C SER A 329 -5.79 -12.53 -1.44
N PHE A 330 -5.53 -13.14 -2.61
CA PHE A 330 -5.78 -14.56 -2.83
C PHE A 330 -4.98 -15.48 -1.90
N LEU A 331 -3.74 -15.12 -1.58
CA LEU A 331 -2.87 -15.94 -0.74
C LEU A 331 -3.24 -15.85 0.74
N THR A 332 -3.64 -14.66 1.18
CA THR A 332 -4.10 -14.40 2.54
C THR A 332 -5.33 -15.25 2.85
N HIS A 333 -6.28 -15.32 1.92
CA HIS A 333 -7.51 -16.12 2.07
C HIS A 333 -7.35 -17.59 1.61
N GLY A 334 -6.23 -17.94 0.97
CA GLY A 334 -5.99 -19.24 0.34
C GLY A 334 -5.23 -20.27 1.18
N GLY A 335 -5.12 -20.05 2.49
CA GLY A 335 -4.47 -20.99 3.42
C GLY A 335 -2.94 -21.12 3.27
N VAL A 336 -2.30 -20.25 2.47
CA VAL A 336 -0.84 -20.26 2.27
C VAL A 336 -0.09 -19.92 3.55
N ALA A 337 -0.57 -18.91 4.27
CA ALA A 337 -0.02 -18.45 5.54
C ALA A 337 0.14 -19.60 6.54
N LYS A 338 -0.92 -20.40 6.74
CA LYS A 338 -0.90 -21.57 7.63
C LYS A 338 0.21 -22.57 7.27
N ARG A 339 0.37 -22.88 5.97
CA ARG A 339 1.39 -23.83 5.50
C ARG A 339 2.81 -23.30 5.67
N MET A 340 3.01 -21.99 5.49
CA MET A 340 4.29 -21.34 5.76
C MET A 340 4.62 -21.36 7.25
N ILE A 341 3.63 -21.13 8.11
CA ILE A 341 3.78 -21.25 9.58
C ILE A 341 4.18 -22.68 9.96
N ASP A 342 3.45 -23.70 9.47
CA ASP A 342 3.76 -25.11 9.73
C ASP A 342 5.20 -25.47 9.31
N PHE A 343 5.63 -24.97 8.15
CA PHE A 343 7.00 -25.17 7.68
C PHE A 343 8.02 -24.43 8.55
N ALA A 344 7.78 -23.18 8.91
CA ALA A 344 8.64 -22.41 9.81
C ALA A 344 8.78 -23.10 11.18
N ILE A 345 7.68 -23.61 11.76
CA ILE A 345 7.70 -24.39 13.01
C ILE A 345 8.59 -25.62 12.85
N SER A 346 8.51 -26.33 11.72
CA SER A 346 9.36 -27.50 11.47
C SER A 346 10.86 -27.19 11.39
N LEU A 347 11.23 -25.95 11.05
CA LEU A 347 12.62 -25.52 10.96
C LEU A 347 13.19 -25.06 12.30
N VAL A 348 12.46 -24.19 13.02
CA VAL A 348 12.99 -23.47 14.20
C VAL A 348 12.23 -23.72 15.50
N GLY A 349 11.14 -24.51 15.48
CA GLY A 349 10.29 -24.75 16.65
C GLY A 349 11.01 -25.40 17.84
N HIS A 350 12.02 -26.22 17.60
CA HIS A 350 12.82 -26.86 18.65
C HIS A 350 13.68 -25.90 19.49
N TRP A 351 13.80 -24.64 19.09
CA TRP A 351 14.60 -23.64 19.79
C TRP A 351 13.79 -23.01 20.94
N HIS A 352 14.48 -22.31 21.84
CA HIS A 352 13.81 -21.50 22.86
C HIS A 352 12.96 -20.42 22.20
N GLY A 353 11.67 -20.36 22.56
CA GLY A 353 10.75 -19.44 21.88
C GLY A 353 10.34 -19.91 20.49
N GLY A 354 10.42 -21.20 20.20
CA GLY A 354 10.27 -21.76 18.86
C GLY A 354 9.04 -21.32 18.08
N LEU A 355 7.88 -21.13 18.74
CA LEU A 355 6.67 -20.61 18.07
C LEU A 355 6.81 -19.14 17.65
N ALA A 356 7.45 -18.32 18.48
CA ALA A 356 7.73 -16.93 18.16
C ALA A 356 8.77 -16.81 17.04
N LEU A 357 9.83 -17.62 17.09
CA LEU A 357 10.83 -17.72 16.02
C LEU A 357 10.19 -18.17 14.71
N ALA A 358 9.33 -19.18 14.77
CA ALA A 358 8.56 -19.62 13.62
C ALA A 358 7.63 -18.53 13.10
N GLY A 359 7.05 -17.70 13.98
CA GLY A 359 6.31 -16.50 13.61
C GLY A 359 7.15 -15.51 12.80
N VAL A 360 8.38 -15.21 13.24
CA VAL A 360 9.30 -14.31 12.50
C VAL A 360 9.66 -14.90 11.14
N VAL A 361 10.03 -16.18 11.09
CA VAL A 361 10.38 -16.86 9.83
C VAL A 361 9.17 -16.94 8.89
N ALA A 362 7.97 -17.24 9.40
CA ALA A 362 6.75 -17.27 8.62
C ALA A 362 6.38 -15.88 8.08
N CYS A 363 6.55 -14.82 8.87
CA CYS A 363 6.41 -13.44 8.39
C CYS A 363 7.39 -13.16 7.25
N ALA A 364 8.66 -13.52 7.38
CA ALA A 364 9.66 -13.33 6.32
C ALA A 364 9.29 -14.10 5.04
N MET A 365 8.85 -15.36 5.18
CA MET A 365 8.43 -16.19 4.05
C MET A 365 7.16 -15.68 3.36
N PHE A 366 6.19 -15.19 4.13
CA PHE A 366 4.95 -14.63 3.60
C PHE A 366 5.16 -13.24 2.99
N ALA A 367 6.06 -12.45 3.57
CA ALA A 367 6.51 -11.16 3.04
C ALA A 367 7.14 -11.30 1.65
N LEU A 368 7.84 -12.41 1.37
CA LEU A 368 8.40 -12.72 0.05
C LEU A 368 7.32 -12.91 -1.05
N VAL A 369 6.04 -12.93 -0.67
CA VAL A 369 4.94 -13.34 -1.54
C VAL A 369 3.84 -12.27 -1.59
N CYS A 370 3.47 -11.65 -0.47
CA CYS A 370 2.36 -10.69 -0.42
C CYS A 370 2.78 -9.21 -0.57
N GLY A 371 4.04 -8.87 -0.27
CA GLY A 371 4.57 -7.51 -0.38
C GLY A 371 3.85 -6.42 0.42
N SER A 372 3.18 -6.80 1.52
CA SER A 372 2.43 -5.90 2.37
C SER A 372 2.66 -6.21 3.86
N SER A 373 3.12 -5.20 4.58
CA SER A 373 3.37 -5.28 6.02
C SER A 373 2.09 -5.57 6.82
N VAL A 374 1.04 -4.77 6.58
CA VAL A 374 -0.24 -4.90 7.29
C VAL A 374 -0.88 -6.25 7.00
N ALA A 375 -0.89 -6.69 5.74
CA ALA A 375 -1.44 -7.99 5.37
C ALA A 375 -0.69 -9.14 6.07
N THR A 376 0.64 -9.03 6.22
CA THR A 376 1.46 -10.01 6.92
C THR A 376 1.10 -10.08 8.41
N VAL A 377 0.94 -8.94 9.09
CA VAL A 377 0.51 -8.90 10.50
C VAL A 377 -0.86 -9.56 10.68
N VAL A 378 -1.82 -9.26 9.80
CA VAL A 378 -3.16 -9.87 9.84
C VAL A 378 -3.11 -11.38 9.60
N ALA A 379 -2.47 -11.81 8.50
CA ALA A 379 -2.46 -13.19 8.07
C ALA A 379 -1.71 -14.10 9.04
N ILE A 380 -0.51 -13.70 9.47
CA ILE A 380 0.33 -14.50 10.36
C ILE A 380 -0.11 -14.33 11.81
N GLY A 381 -0.43 -13.12 12.24
CA GLY A 381 -0.82 -12.84 13.63
C GLY A 381 -2.12 -13.51 14.05
N SER A 382 -3.13 -13.55 13.18
CA SER A 382 -4.40 -14.23 13.48
C SER A 382 -4.25 -15.75 13.70
N ILE A 383 -3.18 -16.36 13.20
CA ILE A 383 -2.90 -17.80 13.34
C ILE A 383 -1.89 -18.05 14.48
N VAL A 384 -0.78 -17.31 14.50
CA VAL A 384 0.33 -17.56 15.42
C VAL A 384 0.02 -17.08 16.84
N LEU A 385 -0.65 -15.93 17.01
CA LEU A 385 -0.90 -15.39 18.36
C LEU A 385 -1.78 -16.31 19.22
N PRO A 386 -2.93 -16.83 18.73
CA PRO A 386 -3.72 -17.78 19.52
C PRO A 386 -2.94 -19.05 19.86
N GLU A 387 -2.10 -19.54 18.94
CA GLU A 387 -1.31 -20.75 19.14
C GLU A 387 -0.20 -20.55 20.16
N MET A 388 0.48 -19.41 20.13
CA MET A 388 1.45 -19.01 21.15
C MET A 388 0.83 -18.97 22.54
N VAL A 389 -0.36 -18.36 22.69
CA VAL A 389 -1.07 -18.29 23.97
C VAL A 389 -1.46 -19.68 24.48
N ARG A 390 -1.96 -20.56 23.60
CA ARG A 390 -2.28 -21.97 23.94
C ARG A 390 -1.06 -22.73 24.47
N HIS A 391 0.12 -22.44 23.94
CA HIS A 391 1.37 -23.02 24.37
C HIS A 391 2.01 -22.31 25.57
N GLY A 392 1.34 -21.33 26.19
CA GLY A 392 1.80 -20.68 27.42
C GLY A 392 2.69 -19.45 27.21
N TYR A 393 2.75 -18.89 26.00
CA TYR A 393 3.43 -17.61 25.77
C TYR A 393 2.51 -16.46 26.19
N PRO A 394 3.04 -15.40 26.81
CA PRO A 394 2.23 -14.25 27.14
C PRO A 394 1.86 -13.44 25.88
N MET A 395 0.62 -12.96 25.82
CA MET A 395 0.08 -12.22 24.67
C MET A 395 0.97 -11.03 24.28
N HIS A 396 1.47 -10.26 25.24
CA HIS A 396 2.33 -9.11 24.96
C HIS A 396 3.61 -9.50 24.21
N PHE A 397 4.21 -10.65 24.52
CA PHE A 397 5.42 -11.12 23.85
C PHE A 397 5.12 -11.52 22.40
N GLY A 398 4.04 -12.30 22.19
CA GLY A 398 3.59 -12.70 20.86
C GLY A 398 3.19 -11.50 20.00
N ALA A 399 2.36 -10.61 20.54
CA ALA A 399 1.90 -9.42 19.83
C ALA A 399 3.08 -8.51 19.48
N GLY A 400 4.02 -8.31 20.40
CA GLY A 400 5.24 -7.53 20.16
C GLY A 400 6.09 -8.07 19.00
N VAL A 401 6.40 -9.37 18.99
CA VAL A 401 7.22 -9.97 17.93
C VAL A 401 6.51 -9.95 16.58
N ILE A 402 5.23 -10.30 16.52
CA ILE A 402 4.49 -10.37 15.25
C ILE A 402 4.27 -8.98 14.64
N THR A 403 4.02 -7.96 15.47
CA THR A 403 3.84 -6.58 15.00
C THR A 403 5.06 -6.11 14.21
N VAL A 404 6.25 -6.36 14.77
CA VAL A 404 7.51 -5.95 14.16
C VAL A 404 7.91 -6.91 13.03
N ALA A 405 7.81 -8.21 13.22
CA ALA A 405 8.16 -9.18 12.17
C ALA A 405 7.27 -9.03 10.93
N GLY A 406 6.00 -8.66 11.08
CA GLY A 406 5.12 -8.37 9.95
C GLY A 406 5.57 -7.17 9.11
N SER A 407 6.36 -6.24 9.67
CA SER A 407 6.90 -5.11 8.91
C SER A 407 7.81 -5.52 7.76
N LEU A 408 8.48 -6.68 7.85
CA LEU A 408 9.31 -7.28 6.80
C LEU A 408 8.62 -7.35 5.42
N GLY A 409 7.28 -7.29 5.40
CA GLY A 409 6.47 -7.17 4.18
C GLY A 409 6.80 -5.96 3.31
N ILE A 410 7.47 -4.92 3.83
CA ILE A 410 7.92 -3.78 3.03
C ILE A 410 9.32 -4.04 2.46
N LEU A 411 10.26 -4.53 3.25
CA LEU A 411 11.65 -4.71 2.86
C LEU A 411 11.86 -5.92 1.94
N MET A 412 11.14 -7.01 2.15
CA MET A 412 11.18 -8.18 1.25
C MET A 412 10.53 -7.86 -0.12
N LEU A 413 10.75 -8.74 -1.09
CA LEU A 413 10.21 -8.65 -2.47
C LEU A 413 8.99 -9.57 -2.65
N PRO A 414 7.98 -9.27 -3.50
CA PRO A 414 7.66 -7.95 -4.07
C PRO A 414 7.27 -6.97 -2.96
N SER A 415 7.27 -5.66 -3.21
CA SER A 415 6.84 -4.66 -2.21
C SER A 415 6.15 -3.49 -2.87
N ILE A 416 4.94 -3.15 -2.39
CA ILE A 416 4.15 -2.05 -2.93
C ILE A 416 4.89 -0.71 -2.75
N PRO A 417 5.39 -0.33 -1.55
CA PRO A 417 6.18 0.88 -1.36
C PRO A 417 7.37 1.03 -2.34
N LYS A 418 8.10 -0.06 -2.62
CA LYS A 418 9.20 -0.04 -3.61
C LYS A 418 8.73 0.32 -5.01
N ILE A 419 7.59 -0.22 -5.45
CA ILE A 419 7.04 0.10 -6.77
C ILE A 419 6.69 1.58 -6.84
N ILE A 420 6.10 2.13 -5.79
CA ILE A 420 5.75 3.57 -5.70
C ILE A 420 7.01 4.44 -5.71
N TYR A 421 8.05 4.04 -5.00
CA TYR A 421 9.34 4.73 -5.01
C TYR A 421 9.97 4.69 -6.41
N ALA A 422 10.00 3.52 -7.04
CA ALA A 422 10.52 3.32 -8.39
C ALA A 422 9.84 4.24 -9.41
N ILE A 423 8.50 4.32 -9.36
CA ILE A 423 7.71 5.15 -10.27
C ILE A 423 7.93 6.64 -10.02
N SER A 424 8.06 7.06 -8.75
CA SER A 424 8.26 8.47 -8.42
C SER A 424 9.68 8.98 -8.69
N THR A 425 10.68 8.08 -8.67
CA THR A 425 12.10 8.42 -8.88
C THR A 425 12.67 7.94 -10.22
N ASN A 426 11.87 7.23 -11.02
CA ASN A 426 12.29 6.55 -12.24
C ASN A 426 13.46 5.56 -12.02
N THR A 427 13.45 4.85 -10.88
CA THR A 427 14.43 3.82 -10.51
C THR A 427 13.94 2.44 -10.97
N SER A 428 14.85 1.51 -11.28
CA SER A 428 14.48 0.14 -11.67
C SER A 428 13.78 -0.62 -10.54
N ILE A 429 12.53 -1.06 -10.79
CA ILE A 429 11.76 -1.90 -9.86
C ILE A 429 12.47 -3.23 -9.58
N GLY A 430 13.03 -3.85 -10.62
CA GLY A 430 13.76 -5.11 -10.50
C GLY A 430 14.99 -4.99 -9.59
N ALA A 431 15.76 -3.91 -9.75
CA ALA A 431 16.92 -3.64 -8.90
C ALA A 431 16.52 -3.42 -7.43
N LEU A 432 15.44 -2.68 -7.18
CA LEU A 432 14.90 -2.45 -5.83
C LEU A 432 14.40 -3.74 -5.16
N PHE A 433 13.77 -4.63 -5.92
CA PHE A 433 13.33 -5.93 -5.40
C PHE A 433 14.53 -6.76 -4.93
N VAL A 434 15.57 -6.90 -5.78
CA VAL A 434 16.82 -7.60 -5.42
C VAL A 434 17.49 -6.96 -4.21
N ALA A 435 17.59 -5.64 -4.21
CA ALA A 435 18.30 -4.88 -3.18
C ALA A 435 17.72 -5.10 -1.77
N GLY A 436 16.43 -5.46 -1.67
CA GLY A 436 15.78 -5.77 -0.40
C GLY A 436 16.08 -7.17 0.16
N LEU A 437 16.56 -8.12 -0.64
CA LEU A 437 16.72 -9.52 -0.22
C LEU A 437 17.80 -9.70 0.84
N LEU A 438 19.00 -9.15 0.62
CA LEU A 438 20.10 -9.27 1.56
C LEU A 438 19.85 -8.49 2.87
N PRO A 439 19.40 -7.22 2.83
CA PRO A 439 18.99 -6.51 4.04
C PRO A 439 17.82 -7.20 4.76
N GLY A 440 16.81 -7.68 4.02
CA GLY A 440 15.64 -8.35 4.60
C GLY A 440 16.01 -9.65 5.32
N THR A 441 16.89 -10.46 4.74
CA THR A 441 17.39 -11.68 5.40
C THR A 441 18.21 -11.34 6.65
N LEU A 442 19.05 -10.31 6.60
CA LEU A 442 19.78 -9.83 7.78
C LEU A 442 18.82 -9.38 8.89
N LEU A 443 17.81 -8.55 8.58
CA LEU A 443 16.82 -8.10 9.56
C LEU A 443 16.04 -9.29 10.14
N THR A 444 15.65 -10.26 9.32
CA THR A 444 15.00 -11.50 9.78
C THR A 444 15.87 -12.25 10.80
N VAL A 445 17.17 -12.40 10.52
CA VAL A 445 18.11 -13.03 11.45
C VAL A 445 18.24 -12.23 12.74
N MET A 446 18.33 -10.90 12.66
CA MET A 446 18.40 -10.02 13.84
C MET A 446 17.12 -10.14 14.71
N LEU A 447 15.94 -10.16 14.10
CA LEU A 447 14.67 -10.34 14.79
C LEU A 447 14.56 -11.74 15.42
N CYS A 448 15.04 -12.78 14.75
CA CYS A 448 15.15 -14.12 15.34
C CYS A 448 16.11 -14.14 16.53
N ALA A 449 17.27 -13.48 16.42
CA ALA A 449 18.27 -13.45 17.48
C ALA A 449 17.75 -12.79 18.77
N VAL A 450 17.11 -11.62 18.67
CA VAL A 450 16.50 -10.95 19.83
C VAL A 450 15.34 -11.76 20.41
N THR A 451 14.51 -12.38 19.56
CA THR A 451 13.40 -13.24 19.99
C THR A 451 13.90 -14.45 20.76
N TRP A 452 14.93 -15.12 20.25
CA TRP A 452 15.55 -16.27 20.91
C TRP A 452 16.18 -15.89 22.25
N TYR A 453 16.90 -14.76 22.29
CA TYR A 453 17.53 -14.27 23.51
C TYR A 453 16.50 -13.98 24.61
N LEU A 454 15.41 -13.27 24.27
CA LEU A 454 14.33 -12.98 25.21
C LEU A 454 13.57 -14.24 25.64
N ALA A 455 13.33 -15.17 24.71
CA ALA A 455 12.63 -16.41 25.03
C ALA A 455 13.47 -17.34 25.91
N LYS A 456 14.78 -17.38 25.69
CA LYS A 456 15.72 -18.15 26.50
C LYS A 456 15.82 -17.58 27.92
N THR A 457 15.96 -16.26 28.05
CA THR A 457 16.07 -15.59 29.36
C THR A 457 14.79 -15.69 30.18
N ARG A 458 13.62 -15.71 29.54
CA ARG A 458 12.30 -15.83 30.21
C ARG A 458 11.78 -17.27 30.34
N GLY A 459 12.54 -18.26 29.88
CA GLY A 459 12.18 -19.67 30.04
C GLY A 459 10.94 -20.11 29.26
N TYR A 460 10.68 -19.54 28.08
CA TYR A 460 9.49 -19.89 27.30
C TYR A 460 9.54 -21.31 26.70
N PRO A 461 8.36 -21.95 26.53
CA PRO A 461 8.27 -23.36 26.16
C PRO A 461 8.80 -23.64 24.75
N ARG A 462 9.34 -24.85 24.58
CA ARG A 462 9.87 -25.35 23.30
C ARG A 462 8.92 -26.40 22.74
N VAL A 463 8.79 -26.45 21.42
CA VAL A 463 8.12 -27.58 20.78
C VAL A 463 9.13 -28.69 20.49
N ASN A 464 8.64 -29.92 20.32
CA ASN A 464 9.50 -31.05 19.97
C ASN A 464 10.17 -30.82 18.61
N ARG A 465 11.39 -31.35 18.46
CA ARG A 465 12.10 -31.27 17.18
C ARG A 465 11.38 -32.08 16.13
N ALA A 466 10.99 -31.42 15.05
CA ALA A 466 10.46 -32.08 13.87
C ALA A 466 11.53 -33.00 13.28
N THR A 467 11.11 -34.20 12.90
CA THR A 467 11.92 -35.13 12.12
C THR A 467 12.15 -34.59 10.72
N TRP A 468 13.21 -35.05 10.05
CA TRP A 468 13.51 -34.64 8.67
C TRP A 468 12.31 -34.89 7.73
N ILE A 469 11.61 -36.01 7.92
CA ILE A 469 10.42 -36.39 7.13
C ILE A 469 9.28 -35.37 7.34
N GLU A 470 9.08 -34.91 8.57
CA GLU A 470 8.07 -33.88 8.88
C GLU A 470 8.43 -32.54 8.25
N SER A 471 9.70 -32.11 8.33
CA SER A 471 10.17 -30.87 7.71
C SER A 471 10.02 -30.90 6.20
N TRP A 472 10.37 -32.02 5.54
CA TRP A 472 10.18 -32.16 4.09
C TRP A 472 8.71 -32.22 3.68
N ARG A 473 7.87 -32.88 4.48
CA ARG A 473 6.43 -32.90 4.26
C ARG A 473 5.84 -31.49 4.39
N ALA A 474 6.29 -30.71 5.37
CA ALA A 474 5.87 -29.32 5.58
C ALA A 474 6.37 -28.43 4.42
N PHE A 475 7.64 -28.57 4.03
CA PHE A 475 8.20 -27.89 2.85
C PHE A 475 7.36 -28.17 1.60
N ARG A 476 7.13 -29.44 1.26
CA ARG A 476 6.34 -29.86 0.09
C ARG A 476 4.91 -29.31 0.13
N ARG A 477 4.30 -29.20 1.32
CA ARG A 477 2.98 -28.58 1.48
C ARG A 477 3.00 -27.07 1.25
N SER A 478 4.06 -26.38 1.66
CA SER A 478 4.24 -24.94 1.44
C SER A 478 4.78 -24.56 0.06
N LEU A 479 5.31 -25.55 -0.69
CA LEU A 479 6.03 -25.36 -1.94
C LEU A 479 5.26 -24.53 -2.96
N TRP A 480 3.96 -24.78 -3.15
CA TRP A 480 3.15 -24.03 -4.12
C TRP A 480 3.03 -22.55 -3.76
N GLY A 481 3.03 -22.19 -2.47
CA GLY A 481 3.06 -20.79 -2.05
C GLY A 481 4.43 -20.15 -2.32
N LEU A 482 5.51 -20.87 -2.01
CA LEU A 482 6.89 -20.39 -2.20
C LEU A 482 7.32 -20.34 -3.67
N MET A 483 6.70 -21.14 -4.55
CA MET A 483 6.92 -21.08 -5.99
C MET A 483 6.54 -19.72 -6.58
N LEU A 484 5.67 -18.94 -5.93
CA LEU A 484 5.42 -17.57 -6.36
C LEU A 484 6.69 -16.72 -6.36
N VAL A 485 7.52 -16.89 -5.33
CA VAL A 485 8.81 -16.20 -5.23
C VAL A 485 9.64 -16.51 -6.45
N VAL A 486 9.75 -17.80 -6.82
CA VAL A 486 10.49 -18.26 -7.99
C VAL A 486 9.90 -17.75 -9.30
N ILE A 487 8.57 -17.66 -9.41
CA ILE A 487 7.90 -17.12 -10.61
C ILE A 487 8.22 -15.63 -10.78
N ILE A 488 8.17 -14.85 -9.71
CA ILE A 488 8.43 -13.40 -9.75
C ILE A 488 9.93 -13.14 -9.99
N ILE A 489 10.80 -13.74 -9.16
CA ILE A 489 12.26 -13.63 -9.24
C ILE A 489 12.75 -14.19 -10.58
N GLY A 490 12.46 -15.46 -10.85
CA GLY A 490 12.92 -16.13 -12.06
C GLY A 490 12.41 -15.45 -13.31
N GLY A 491 11.15 -15.01 -13.32
CA GLY A 491 10.56 -14.26 -14.42
C GLY A 491 11.26 -12.93 -14.68
N ILE A 492 11.41 -12.09 -13.66
CA ILE A 492 12.07 -10.78 -13.80
C ILE A 492 13.56 -10.93 -14.15
N TYR A 493 14.27 -11.87 -13.52
CA TYR A 493 15.73 -12.00 -13.66
C TYR A 493 16.18 -12.71 -14.92
N SER A 494 15.38 -13.63 -15.46
CA SER A 494 15.66 -14.19 -16.79
C SER A 494 15.42 -13.18 -17.91
N GLY A 495 14.96 -11.96 -17.59
CA GLY A 495 14.49 -10.99 -18.57
C GLY A 495 13.23 -11.44 -19.30
N VAL A 496 12.62 -12.54 -18.83
CA VAL A 496 11.38 -13.07 -19.39
C VAL A 496 10.30 -12.07 -19.04
N PHE A 497 9.92 -11.85 -17.78
CA PHE A 497 8.82 -10.94 -17.42
C PHE A 497 9.29 -9.53 -17.06
N THR A 498 8.51 -8.52 -17.42
CA THR A 498 8.56 -7.22 -16.74
C THR A 498 7.94 -7.32 -15.34
N PRO A 499 8.21 -6.39 -14.41
CA PRO A 499 7.63 -6.42 -13.06
C PRO A 499 6.09 -6.46 -13.05
N THR A 500 5.44 -5.73 -13.95
CA THR A 500 3.98 -5.71 -14.10
C THR A 500 3.44 -7.06 -14.57
N GLU A 501 4.12 -7.70 -15.51
CA GLU A 501 3.73 -9.02 -16.01
C GLU A 501 3.93 -10.09 -14.95
N ALA A 502 5.06 -10.05 -14.24
CA ALA A 502 5.31 -10.92 -13.10
C ALA A 502 4.20 -10.80 -12.04
N ALA A 503 3.69 -9.58 -11.80
CA ALA A 503 2.57 -9.34 -10.92
C ALA A 503 1.26 -9.97 -11.43
N ALA A 504 0.95 -9.83 -12.72
CA ALA A 504 -0.25 -10.44 -13.32
C ALA A 504 -0.17 -11.98 -13.28
N MET A 505 0.99 -12.55 -13.61
CA MET A 505 1.26 -13.99 -13.47
C MET A 505 1.10 -14.44 -12.03
N ALA A 506 1.61 -13.67 -11.07
CA ALA A 506 1.48 -13.94 -9.65
C ALA A 506 0.02 -13.93 -9.18
N ALA A 507 -0.81 -13.01 -9.67
CA ALA A 507 -2.22 -12.92 -9.32
C ALA A 507 -3.02 -14.14 -9.81
N VAL A 508 -2.84 -14.53 -11.08
CA VAL A 508 -3.52 -15.71 -11.64
C VAL A 508 -3.01 -16.99 -10.99
N TYR A 509 -1.70 -17.13 -10.79
CA TYR A 509 -1.12 -18.27 -10.10
C TYR A 509 -1.66 -18.39 -8.66
N SER A 510 -1.73 -17.27 -7.93
CA SER A 510 -2.27 -17.24 -6.57
C SER A 510 -3.73 -17.68 -6.52
N PHE A 511 -4.55 -17.23 -7.48
CA PHE A 511 -5.92 -17.71 -7.65
C PHE A 511 -5.97 -19.23 -7.86
N VAL A 512 -5.16 -19.76 -8.79
CA VAL A 512 -5.13 -21.20 -9.10
C VAL A 512 -4.71 -22.02 -7.88
N VAL A 513 -3.67 -21.59 -7.17
CA VAL A 513 -3.18 -22.28 -5.98
C VAL A 513 -4.22 -22.25 -4.86
N SER A 514 -4.82 -21.09 -4.58
CA SER A 514 -5.81 -20.94 -3.51
C SER A 514 -7.09 -21.74 -3.76
N VAL A 515 -7.58 -21.78 -5.00
CA VAL A 515 -8.87 -22.40 -5.36
C VAL A 515 -8.73 -23.87 -5.72
N TYR A 516 -7.76 -24.25 -6.56
CA TYR A 516 -7.70 -25.59 -7.15
C TYR A 516 -6.67 -26.50 -6.47
N VAL A 517 -5.54 -25.96 -6.02
CA VAL A 517 -4.46 -26.76 -5.40
C VAL A 517 -4.71 -26.95 -3.91
N TYR A 518 -4.81 -25.85 -3.16
CA TYR A 518 -5.04 -25.87 -1.72
C TYR A 518 -6.51 -26.03 -1.35
N LYS A 519 -7.42 -25.52 -2.20
CA LYS A 519 -8.88 -25.64 -2.03
C LYS A 519 -9.40 -25.01 -0.73
N ASP A 520 -8.64 -24.06 -0.18
CA ASP A 520 -9.05 -23.30 1.01
C ASP A 520 -9.99 -22.14 0.64
N LEU A 521 -9.99 -21.70 -0.63
CA LEU A 521 -10.91 -20.68 -1.16
C LEU A 521 -11.92 -21.30 -2.14
N LYS A 522 -13.22 -21.06 -1.95
CA LYS A 522 -14.25 -21.54 -2.88
C LYS A 522 -14.50 -20.51 -3.98
N LEU A 523 -14.89 -20.95 -5.18
CA LEU A 523 -15.19 -20.05 -6.31
C LEU A 523 -16.25 -18.99 -5.98
N LYS A 524 -17.19 -19.28 -5.08
CA LYS A 524 -18.20 -18.33 -4.61
C LYS A 524 -17.65 -17.17 -3.78
N ASP A 525 -16.46 -17.32 -3.20
CA ASP A 525 -15.81 -16.31 -2.35
C ASP A 525 -14.90 -15.39 -3.20
N VAL A 526 -14.58 -15.79 -4.44
CA VAL A 526 -13.69 -15.07 -5.36
C VAL A 526 -14.16 -13.65 -5.68
N PRO A 527 -15.46 -13.38 -5.98
CA PRO A 527 -15.92 -12.01 -6.21
C PRO A 527 -15.66 -11.07 -5.03
N ARG A 528 -15.75 -11.59 -3.80
CA ARG A 528 -15.45 -10.80 -2.59
C ARG A 528 -13.95 -10.47 -2.48
N VAL A 529 -13.09 -11.45 -2.76
CA VAL A 529 -11.62 -11.25 -2.76
C VAL A 529 -11.20 -10.25 -3.83
N LEU A 530 -11.80 -10.34 -5.03
CA LEU A 530 -11.60 -9.38 -6.13
C LEU A 530 -12.05 -7.97 -5.74
N LEU A 531 -13.24 -7.84 -5.15
CA LEU A 531 -13.78 -6.56 -4.68
C LEU A 531 -12.89 -5.91 -3.62
N GLN A 532 -12.41 -6.69 -2.65
CA GLN A 532 -11.49 -6.22 -1.62
C GLN A 532 -10.17 -5.73 -2.21
N ALA A 533 -9.57 -6.51 -3.11
CA ALA A 533 -8.34 -6.13 -3.81
C ALA A 533 -8.55 -4.88 -4.68
N ALA A 534 -9.66 -4.80 -5.42
CA ALA A 534 -10.01 -3.65 -6.25
C ALA A 534 -10.17 -2.38 -5.42
N ASN A 535 -10.79 -2.47 -4.24
CA ASN A 535 -11.00 -1.30 -3.38
C ASN A 535 -9.68 -0.74 -2.82
N VAL A 536 -8.82 -1.61 -2.27
CA VAL A 536 -7.48 -1.22 -1.78
C VAL A 536 -6.65 -0.63 -2.93
N SER A 537 -6.70 -1.26 -4.10
CA SER A 537 -5.99 -0.79 -5.30
C SER A 537 -6.50 0.56 -5.77
N ALA A 538 -7.82 0.75 -5.86
CA ALA A 538 -8.43 1.99 -6.32
C ALA A 538 -8.05 3.19 -5.44
N MET A 539 -8.01 2.98 -4.12
CA MET A 539 -7.55 4.01 -3.20
C MET A 539 -6.08 4.39 -3.40
N LEU A 540 -5.20 3.40 -3.53
CA LEU A 540 -3.78 3.65 -3.76
C LEU A 540 -3.57 4.37 -5.11
N LEU A 541 -4.22 3.90 -6.18
CA LEU A 541 -4.20 4.56 -7.49
C LEU A 541 -4.69 6.00 -7.43
N TYR A 542 -5.72 6.28 -6.62
CA TYR A 542 -6.24 7.62 -6.42
C TYR A 542 -5.26 8.53 -5.65
N ILE A 543 -4.56 8.00 -4.64
CA ILE A 543 -3.47 8.71 -3.95
C ILE A 543 -2.33 9.01 -4.95
N ILE A 544 -1.90 8.02 -5.73
CA ILE A 544 -0.85 8.17 -6.74
C ILE A 544 -1.20 9.26 -7.74
N THR A 545 -2.44 9.27 -8.24
CA THR A 545 -2.93 10.29 -9.19
C THR A 545 -2.70 11.71 -8.64
N ASN A 546 -3.17 11.97 -7.42
CA ASN A 546 -3.08 13.30 -6.82
C ASN A 546 -1.65 13.62 -6.35
N ALA A 547 -0.86 12.62 -6.03
CA ALA A 547 0.55 12.79 -5.71
C ALA A 547 1.42 13.13 -6.92
N VAL A 548 1.19 12.51 -8.08
CA VAL A 548 1.90 12.85 -9.32
C VAL A 548 1.66 14.32 -9.69
N LEU A 549 0.41 14.78 -9.55
CA LEU A 549 0.09 16.20 -9.68
C LEU A 549 0.82 17.08 -8.66
N PHE A 550 0.86 16.65 -7.41
CA PHE A 550 1.55 17.38 -6.35
C PHE A 550 3.05 17.48 -6.66
N SER A 551 3.68 16.38 -7.08
CA SER A 551 5.06 16.35 -7.56
C SER A 551 5.28 17.27 -8.76
N PHE A 552 4.34 17.32 -9.71
CA PHE A 552 4.40 18.25 -10.84
C PHE A 552 4.39 19.70 -10.36
N VAL A 553 3.50 20.06 -9.44
CA VAL A 553 3.44 21.39 -8.80
C VAL A 553 4.76 21.74 -8.11
N LEU A 554 5.31 20.83 -7.29
CA LEU A 554 6.57 21.06 -6.60
C LEU A 554 7.74 21.26 -7.57
N THR A 555 7.77 20.48 -8.65
CA THR A 555 8.81 20.57 -9.69
C THR A 555 8.70 21.89 -10.45
N ASN A 556 7.49 22.31 -10.80
CA ASN A 556 7.26 23.57 -11.51
C ASN A 556 7.71 24.78 -10.67
N GLU A 557 7.61 24.70 -9.35
CA GLU A 557 8.08 25.72 -8.42
C GLU A 557 9.56 25.58 -8.02
N ASN A 558 10.28 24.62 -8.58
CA ASN A 558 11.66 24.30 -8.22
C ASN A 558 11.86 24.08 -6.71
N ILE A 559 10.82 23.64 -5.98
CA ILE A 559 10.88 23.42 -4.53
C ILE A 559 11.92 22.35 -4.16
N PRO A 560 11.98 21.18 -4.84
CA PRO A 560 13.00 20.18 -4.55
C PRO A 560 14.43 20.71 -4.74
N HIS A 561 14.66 21.53 -5.76
CA HIS A 561 15.97 22.12 -6.04
C HIS A 561 16.37 23.15 -4.97
N ALA A 562 15.45 24.06 -4.60
CA ALA A 562 15.70 25.05 -3.55
C ALA A 562 15.99 24.39 -2.19
N LEU A 563 15.28 23.32 -1.86
CA LEU A 563 15.55 22.57 -0.63
C LEU A 563 16.90 21.85 -0.69
N ALA A 564 17.24 21.24 -1.84
CA ALA A 564 18.55 20.62 -2.05
C ALA A 564 19.68 21.65 -1.87
N ASP A 565 19.53 22.84 -2.45
CA ASP A 565 20.51 23.93 -2.32
C ASP A 565 20.66 24.38 -0.86
N TRP A 566 19.54 24.51 -0.13
CA TRP A 566 19.56 24.85 1.30
C TRP A 566 20.29 23.79 2.14
N ILE A 567 20.02 22.51 1.90
CA ILE A 567 20.68 21.38 2.58
C ILE A 567 22.18 21.38 2.28
N LEU A 568 22.56 21.55 1.01
CA LEU A 568 23.95 21.57 0.59
C LEU A 568 24.70 22.77 1.20
N ALA A 569 24.05 23.92 1.32
CA ALA A 569 24.62 25.10 1.97
C ALA A 569 24.93 24.89 3.47
N GLN A 570 24.25 23.96 4.14
CA GLN A 570 24.57 23.60 5.53
C GLN A 570 25.83 22.70 5.66
N ASN A 571 26.43 22.25 4.55
CA ASN A 571 27.62 21.39 4.54
C ASN A 571 27.49 20.08 5.34
N PHE A 572 26.29 19.49 5.40
CA PHE A 572 26.05 18.23 6.13
C PHE A 572 26.73 16.99 5.52
N GLY A 573 27.16 17.08 4.25
CA GLY A 573 27.68 15.94 3.49
C GLY A 573 26.64 14.81 3.32
N PRO A 574 27.02 13.67 2.70
CA PRO A 574 26.10 12.55 2.47
C PRO A 574 25.57 11.92 3.78
N LEU A 575 26.43 11.78 4.79
CA LEU A 575 26.08 11.15 6.07
C LEU A 575 25.08 11.98 6.89
N GLY A 576 25.31 13.29 6.99
CA GLY A 576 24.41 14.19 7.70
C GLY A 576 23.06 14.34 7.00
N PHE A 577 23.05 14.34 5.66
CA PHE A 577 21.82 14.30 4.88
C PHE A 577 21.01 13.01 5.14
N LEU A 578 21.64 11.84 5.10
CA LEU A 578 20.95 10.58 5.37
C LEU A 578 20.39 10.51 6.80
N LEU A 579 21.11 11.08 7.79
CA LEU A 579 20.60 11.19 9.15
C LEU A 579 19.35 12.10 9.22
N LEU A 580 19.40 13.26 8.56
CA LEU A 580 18.25 14.18 8.47
C LEU A 580 17.04 13.49 7.83
N VAL A 581 17.28 12.78 6.73
CA VAL A 581 16.25 12.01 6.02
C VAL A 581 15.65 10.96 6.94
N ASN A 582 16.46 10.19 7.66
CA ASN A 582 15.96 9.17 8.59
C ASN A 582 15.07 9.80 9.67
N VAL A 583 15.52 10.87 10.32
CA VAL A 583 14.73 11.54 11.37
C VAL A 583 13.40 12.06 10.79
N LEU A 584 13.44 12.72 9.63
CA LEU A 584 12.24 13.25 8.97
C LEU A 584 11.26 12.13 8.60
N LEU A 585 11.75 11.04 8.01
CA LEU A 585 10.93 9.91 7.58
C LEU A 585 10.38 9.11 8.76
N LEU A 586 11.11 8.96 9.87
CA LEU A 586 10.59 8.35 11.09
C LEU A 586 9.46 9.17 11.70
N LEU A 587 9.58 10.50 11.71
CA LEU A 587 8.52 11.39 12.16
C LEU A 587 7.28 11.27 11.26
N ALA A 588 7.46 11.24 9.94
CA ALA A 588 6.36 11.09 8.98
C ALA A 588 5.71 9.69 9.02
N GLY A 589 6.54 8.64 9.10
CA GLY A 589 6.19 7.21 9.12
C GLY A 589 5.20 6.82 10.21
N ASN A 590 5.17 7.61 11.27
CA ASN A 590 4.25 7.45 12.36
C ASN A 590 2.81 7.80 11.94
N PHE A 591 2.62 8.94 11.27
CA PHE A 591 1.29 9.51 11.03
C PHE A 591 0.67 9.04 9.72
N MET A 592 1.48 8.58 8.77
CA MET A 592 1.07 8.34 7.40
C MET A 592 1.43 6.92 6.95
N GLU A 593 0.64 6.41 6.03
CA GLU A 593 0.91 5.14 5.35
C GLU A 593 2.13 5.27 4.41
N PRO A 594 2.98 4.24 4.27
CA PRO A 594 4.25 4.31 3.53
C PRO A 594 4.15 4.84 2.09
N SER A 595 3.16 4.37 1.32
CA SER A 595 3.00 4.79 -0.08
C SER A 595 2.75 6.29 -0.16
N SER A 596 1.93 6.82 0.76
CA SER A 596 1.65 8.25 0.86
C SER A 596 2.89 9.08 1.19
N ILE A 597 3.77 8.59 2.09
CA ILE A 597 5.01 9.28 2.43
C ILE A 597 5.97 9.29 1.26
N ILE A 598 6.17 8.15 0.60
CA ILE A 598 7.07 8.04 -0.55
C ILE A 598 6.65 9.00 -1.66
N LEU A 599 5.36 9.05 -1.97
CA LEU A 599 4.79 9.94 -2.99
C LEU A 599 5.02 11.44 -2.72
N ILE A 600 5.13 11.83 -1.45
CA ILE A 600 5.37 13.22 -1.05
C ILE A 600 6.87 13.48 -0.93
N MET A 601 7.57 12.63 -0.19
CA MET A 601 8.94 12.87 0.24
C MET A 601 9.99 12.47 -0.79
N ALA A 602 9.75 11.42 -1.59
CA ALA A 602 10.75 10.97 -2.56
C ALA A 602 11.05 12.03 -3.62
N PRO A 603 10.08 12.70 -4.28
CA PRO A 603 10.37 13.77 -5.24
C PRO A 603 11.15 14.95 -4.66
N ILE A 604 11.02 15.17 -3.35
CA ILE A 604 11.68 16.25 -2.61
C ILE A 604 13.12 15.89 -2.25
N LEU A 605 13.30 14.70 -1.69
CA LEU A 605 14.59 14.27 -1.13
C LEU A 605 15.51 13.65 -2.19
N PHE A 606 14.93 13.04 -3.23
CA PHE A 606 15.68 12.33 -4.26
C PHE A 606 16.65 13.22 -5.05
N PRO A 607 16.28 14.44 -5.52
CA PRO A 607 17.21 15.32 -6.22
C PRO A 607 18.43 15.70 -5.36
N ALA A 608 18.23 15.92 -4.06
CA ALA A 608 19.31 16.19 -3.11
C ALA A 608 20.22 14.96 -2.94
N ALA A 609 19.63 13.77 -2.78
CA ALA A 609 20.36 12.51 -2.66
C ALA A 609 21.26 12.25 -3.88
N ARG A 610 20.74 12.48 -5.11
CA ARG A 610 21.51 12.33 -6.35
C ARG A 610 22.71 13.28 -6.44
N ARG A 611 22.54 14.55 -6.04
CA ARG A 611 23.63 15.54 -6.02
C ARG A 611 24.72 15.18 -5.01
N LEU A 612 24.35 14.54 -3.91
CA LEU A 612 25.29 14.02 -2.90
C LEU A 612 25.95 12.69 -3.29
N GLY A 613 25.67 12.16 -4.49
CA GLY A 613 26.25 10.92 -4.99
C GLY A 613 25.65 9.65 -4.36
N ILE A 614 24.47 9.75 -3.74
CA ILE A 614 23.77 8.61 -3.16
C ILE A 614 23.09 7.82 -4.27
N ASP A 615 23.29 6.50 -4.26
CA ASP A 615 22.68 5.60 -5.23
C ASP A 615 21.14 5.55 -5.06
N PRO A 616 20.35 5.61 -6.15
CA PRO A 616 18.89 5.57 -6.10
C PRO A 616 18.34 4.31 -5.42
N VAL A 617 18.94 3.16 -5.70
CA VAL A 617 18.49 1.88 -5.16
C VAL A 617 18.76 1.84 -3.66
N HIS A 618 19.95 2.25 -3.24
CA HIS A 618 20.29 2.37 -1.82
C HIS A 618 19.37 3.35 -1.08
N PHE A 619 19.08 4.50 -1.68
CA PHE A 619 18.19 5.50 -1.11
C PHE A 619 16.76 4.96 -0.97
N GLY A 620 16.26 4.24 -1.98
CA GLY A 620 14.96 3.56 -1.93
C GLY A 620 14.86 2.56 -0.78
N ILE A 621 15.87 1.69 -0.60
CA ILE A 621 15.89 0.75 0.53
C ILE A 621 15.97 1.48 1.88
N THR A 622 16.72 2.59 1.96
CA THR A 622 16.77 3.39 3.18
C THR A 622 15.40 3.97 3.52
N ILE A 623 14.66 4.48 2.54
CA ILE A 623 13.27 4.94 2.73
C ILE A 623 12.38 3.79 3.20
N ASP A 624 12.45 2.62 2.58
CA ASP A 624 11.67 1.44 2.96
C ASP A 624 11.87 1.05 4.43
N VAL A 625 13.12 0.97 4.89
CA VAL A 625 13.41 0.60 6.28
C VAL A 625 12.90 1.67 7.25
N ASN A 626 12.95 2.96 6.89
CA ASN A 626 12.29 4.01 7.69
C ASN A 626 10.79 3.78 7.77
N MET A 627 10.15 3.39 6.67
CA MET A 627 8.72 3.12 6.65
C MET A 627 8.35 1.91 7.51
N GLU A 628 9.16 0.85 7.49
CA GLU A 628 8.97 -0.30 8.39
C GLU A 628 9.00 0.09 9.86
N VAL A 629 10.01 0.87 10.25
CA VAL A 629 10.11 1.39 11.63
C VAL A 629 8.92 2.28 11.96
N GLY A 630 8.53 3.16 11.04
CA GLY A 630 7.38 4.06 11.20
C GLY A 630 6.07 3.33 11.48
N LEU A 631 5.83 2.18 10.83
CA LEU A 631 4.66 1.36 11.06
C LEU A 631 4.61 0.71 12.44
N CYS A 632 5.76 0.57 13.09
CA CYS A 632 5.92 -0.09 14.39
C CYS A 632 6.18 0.91 15.53
N HIS A 633 6.19 2.22 15.25
CA HIS A 633 6.56 3.27 16.19
C HIS A 633 5.34 4.13 16.62
N PRO A 634 5.20 4.47 17.92
CA PRO A 634 4.10 5.28 18.45
C PRO A 634 4.23 6.79 18.13
N PRO A 635 3.18 7.63 18.21
CA PRO A 635 1.82 7.41 18.71
C PRO A 635 0.87 6.54 17.88
N VAL A 636 1.14 6.29 16.60
CA VAL A 636 0.14 5.71 15.70
C VAL A 636 0.57 4.33 15.22
N GLY A 637 1.52 4.25 14.29
CA GLY A 637 2.06 3.01 13.72
C GLY A 637 0.99 2.05 13.21
N LEU A 638 0.74 1.98 11.91
CA LEU A 638 -0.36 1.16 11.36
C LEU A 638 -0.28 -0.33 11.78
N ASN A 639 0.93 -0.90 11.90
CA ASN A 639 1.08 -2.26 12.40
C ASN A 639 0.71 -2.37 13.87
N LEU A 640 1.02 -1.37 14.71
CA LEU A 640 0.59 -1.34 16.11
C LEU A 640 -0.95 -1.35 16.20
N TYR A 641 -1.64 -0.53 15.39
CA TYR A 641 -3.11 -0.55 15.34
C TYR A 641 -3.65 -1.93 14.97
N VAL A 642 -3.15 -2.51 13.88
CA VAL A 642 -3.65 -3.79 13.36
C VAL A 642 -3.32 -4.95 14.31
N ALA A 643 -2.13 -4.98 14.88
CA ALA A 643 -1.80 -6.01 15.86
C ALA A 643 -2.58 -5.82 17.17
N SER A 644 -2.90 -4.57 17.56
CA SER A 644 -3.72 -4.31 18.75
C SER A 644 -5.14 -4.85 18.63
N THR A 645 -5.74 -4.82 17.43
CA THR A 645 -7.07 -5.38 17.19
C THR A 645 -7.06 -6.90 17.25
N ILE A 646 -6.02 -7.54 16.69
CA ILE A 646 -5.87 -9.00 16.71
C ILE A 646 -5.57 -9.49 18.14
N ALA A 647 -4.65 -8.82 18.84
CA ALA A 647 -4.24 -9.18 20.20
C ALA A 647 -5.23 -8.74 21.29
N ARG A 648 -6.20 -7.88 20.93
CA ARG A 648 -7.13 -7.21 21.86
C ARG A 648 -6.40 -6.49 23.01
N MET A 649 -5.30 -5.81 22.68
CA MET A 649 -4.47 -5.06 23.63
C MET A 649 -4.64 -3.56 23.41
N ARG A 650 -4.43 -2.76 24.46
CA ARG A 650 -4.36 -1.30 24.27
C ARG A 650 -3.09 -0.96 23.48
N ILE A 651 -3.17 -0.01 22.55
CA ILE A 651 -2.01 0.42 21.74
C ILE A 651 -0.82 0.81 22.61
N VAL A 652 -1.05 1.45 23.75
CA VAL A 652 0.00 1.81 24.70
C VAL A 652 0.71 0.57 25.26
N GLU A 653 -0.02 -0.48 25.59
CA GLU A 653 0.56 -1.75 26.08
C GLU A 653 1.37 -2.44 24.99
N LEU A 654 0.83 -2.46 23.77
CA LEU A 654 1.50 -3.03 22.61
C LEU A 654 2.76 -2.23 22.24
N THR A 655 2.72 -0.91 22.36
CA THR A 655 3.86 -0.01 22.12
C THR A 655 5.02 -0.37 23.04
N VAL A 656 4.74 -0.60 24.33
CA VAL A 656 5.78 -1.05 25.27
C VAL A 656 6.25 -2.46 24.92
N ALA A 657 5.34 -3.32 24.48
CA ALA A 657 5.68 -4.69 24.11
C ALA A 657 6.61 -4.78 22.90
N VAL A 658 6.48 -3.92 21.87
CA VAL A 658 7.32 -3.96 20.67
C VAL A 658 8.75 -3.46 20.87
N LEU A 659 9.03 -2.73 21.96
CA LEU A 659 10.30 -2.01 22.17
C LEU A 659 11.58 -2.82 21.89
N PRO A 660 11.72 -4.10 22.32
CA PRO A 660 12.95 -4.85 22.06
C PRO A 660 13.21 -5.09 20.57
N TRP A 661 12.15 -5.36 19.80
CA TRP A 661 12.23 -5.59 18.37
C TRP A 661 12.33 -4.27 17.60
N LEU A 662 11.62 -3.23 18.05
CA LEU A 662 11.75 -1.88 17.48
C LEU A 662 13.17 -1.34 17.63
N GLY A 663 13.81 -1.54 18.80
CA GLY A 663 15.22 -1.19 19.00
C GLY A 663 16.15 -1.94 18.04
N THR A 664 15.84 -3.20 17.75
CA THR A 664 16.58 -4.00 16.75
C THR A 664 16.42 -3.41 15.34
N MET A 665 15.21 -2.97 14.95
CA MET A 665 14.99 -2.31 13.67
C MET A 665 15.70 -0.95 13.58
N LEU A 666 15.77 -0.18 14.67
CA LEU A 666 16.50 1.10 14.69
C LEU A 666 18.00 0.88 14.50
N VAL A 667 18.58 -0.15 15.14
CA VAL A 667 19.98 -0.54 14.90
C VAL A 667 20.16 -0.96 13.44
N PHE A 668 19.24 -1.76 12.91
CA PHE A 668 19.28 -2.17 11.51
C PHE A 668 19.16 -0.98 10.54
N LEU A 669 18.33 0.01 10.84
CA LEU A 669 18.21 1.24 10.05
C LEU A 669 19.56 1.98 9.97
N VAL A 670 20.28 2.10 11.08
CA VAL A 670 21.63 2.68 11.10
C VAL A 670 22.59 1.86 10.24
N ILE A 671 22.57 0.53 10.35
CA ILE A 671 23.41 -0.36 9.55
C ILE A 671 23.16 -0.18 8.06
N VAL A 672 21.90 -0.28 7.63
CA VAL A 672 21.52 -0.13 6.21
C VAL A 672 21.93 1.24 5.71
N THR A 673 21.57 2.32 6.42
CA THR A 673 21.82 3.70 6.00
C THR A 673 23.29 3.98 5.71
N TYR A 674 24.19 3.45 6.54
CA TYR A 674 25.62 3.78 6.45
C TYR A 674 26.47 2.69 5.77
N TRP A 675 25.87 1.54 5.45
CA TRP A 675 26.52 0.45 4.74
C TRP A 675 25.82 0.18 3.39
N PRO A 676 26.06 1.02 2.36
CA PRO A 676 25.36 0.93 1.08
C PRO A 676 25.56 -0.41 0.35
N GLU A 677 26.74 -1.03 0.50
CA GLU A 677 27.02 -2.35 -0.09
C GLU A 677 26.04 -3.43 0.38
N LEU A 678 25.44 -3.31 1.57
CA LEU A 678 24.40 -4.24 2.01
C LEU A 678 23.19 -4.27 1.04
N THR A 679 22.90 -3.13 0.41
CA THR A 679 21.80 -2.98 -0.55
C THR A 679 22.27 -3.11 -2.01
N LEU A 680 23.50 -2.67 -2.31
CA LEU A 680 24.01 -2.58 -3.68
C LEU A 680 24.78 -3.82 -4.15
N PHE A 681 25.28 -4.65 -3.23
CA PHE A 681 26.09 -5.82 -3.57
C PHE A 681 25.37 -6.78 -4.53
N LEU A 682 24.14 -7.16 -4.18
CA LEU A 682 23.38 -8.12 -4.98
C LEU A 682 22.92 -7.53 -6.32
N PRO A 683 22.35 -6.31 -6.40
CA PRO A 683 22.07 -5.66 -7.68
C PRO A 683 23.30 -5.49 -8.58
N ARG A 684 24.47 -5.16 -8.01
CA ARG A 684 25.72 -4.97 -8.77
C ARG A 684 26.20 -6.27 -9.42
N ILE A 685 26.19 -7.38 -8.68
CA ILE A 685 26.57 -8.70 -9.20
C ILE A 685 25.64 -9.15 -10.34
N LEU A 686 24.37 -8.76 -10.26
CA LEU A 686 23.37 -9.08 -11.29
C LEU A 686 23.34 -8.08 -12.46
N GLY A 687 24.21 -7.05 -12.47
CA GLY A 687 24.31 -6.07 -13.56
C GLY A 687 23.12 -5.11 -13.64
N MET A 688 22.54 -4.72 -12.49
CA MET A 688 21.29 -3.94 -12.43
C MET A 688 21.45 -2.46 -12.03
N LEU A 689 22.68 -2.00 -11.82
CA LEU A 689 22.99 -0.63 -11.37
C LEU A 689 23.51 0.25 -12.51
#